data_AF-A0A1F8SY21-F1
#
_entry.id   AF-A0A1F8SY21-F1
#
_cell.length_a   1.000
_cell.length_b   1.000
_cell.length_c   1.000
_cell.angle_alpha   90.00
_cell.angle_beta   90.00
_cell.angle_gamma   90.00
#
_symmetry.space_group_name_H-M   'P 1'
#
loop_
_entity.id
_entity.type
_entity.pdbx_description
1 polymer ?
#
loop_
_entity_poly.entity_id
_entity_poly.type
_entity_poly.pdbx_seq_one_letter_code
_entity_poly.pdbx_strand_id
1 'polypeptide(L)'
;MKVSDPLLGSRLVLGITSLLLGTISFQAARELIERDLLFASVRWTAVWVVEVFSMVLVLVLFCATWFSWWKWIEGLFEGGLKVMSRLGAFNLLLFFILVAAYSFLILSPVGRYLKDFSIRLVMFWLVVLAGATLWKAFDKHRTWGTVLIASWLCAGMGYKLATFIPDISTYPFTLNWSEASRYYYSSLYFAERIYGIHVLLSPLHPSRYLMQAVPFLISGIPLWFHRFWQVFLWLATSLAVVYLLDKRLSRDTNSTGSYPPALFGRLSRLLFMTWGFLFLFQGPVYYHLLVIPIILFGGFDGDRFWKSLILVGLASAWAGISRINWYPMPGLLAAVLYFLEKDLRIDLARGALRSIRDYLARPVVWVGFGTLIAFLSQAVFILWSGIESKEITSSFMSDLLWDRWLPNATFPLGILPAILLVSAALLLLLWRGLRGLHAVRQLGLAAILFVLFSGGVIVSTKIGGGSNLHNLDAYLVMLWVTSSYVFFSKVQRTGPVVEGTVLPAWGVISFAVCVPVLFVINSGGYNPLPDKGTTEKTLATLSGMVDSAVQAGGEVLFMSERQLVTFNTLPGIPLVDKYEKVYLMEMAMAGNADYLNEYYADIQRRRFALIISDPMRGSIKGREYPFGEENDVWVERVIEPTLEVYQSQVLFKNMGIEVLAPKP
;
A
#
# COMPACT_ATOMS: atom_id res chain seq x y z
N MET A 1 7.14 1.75 44.66
CA MET A 1 6.66 2.18 43.34
C MET A 1 6.71 3.70 43.30
N LYS A 2 7.49 4.31 42.39
CA LYS A 2 7.47 5.78 42.21
C LYS A 2 6.07 6.17 41.74
N VAL A 3 5.44 7.12 42.44
CA VAL A 3 4.19 7.75 42.02
C VAL A 3 4.39 8.24 40.59
N SER A 4 3.65 7.69 39.62
CA SER A 4 3.69 8.15 38.24
C SER A 4 3.25 9.60 38.21
N ASP A 5 4.09 10.49 37.67
CA ASP A 5 3.80 11.91 37.52
C ASP A 5 2.45 12.09 36.78
N PRO A 6 1.41 12.63 37.44
CA PRO A 6 0.07 12.74 36.86
C PRO A 6 0.02 13.68 35.65
N LEU A 7 1.01 14.58 35.51
CA LEU A 7 1.08 15.57 34.43
C LEU A 7 1.94 15.12 33.25
N LEU A 8 2.56 13.94 33.33
CA LEU A 8 3.43 13.43 32.26
C LEU A 8 2.73 13.38 30.91
N GLY A 9 1.46 12.95 30.86
CA GLY A 9 0.68 12.90 29.62
C GLY A 9 0.47 14.27 28.99
N SER A 10 0.06 15.26 29.79
CA SER A 10 -0.14 16.65 29.35
C SER A 10 1.17 17.25 28.83
N ARG A 11 2.28 17.02 29.53
CA ARG A 11 3.62 17.46 29.11
C ARG A 11 4.03 16.85 27.78
N LEU A 12 3.81 15.56 27.57
CA LEU A 12 4.15 14.90 26.31
C LEU A 12 3.34 15.47 25.13
N VAL A 13 2.02 15.64 25.31
CA VAL A 13 1.16 16.20 24.25
C VAL A 13 1.54 17.64 23.92
N LEU A 14 1.70 18.49 24.93
CA LEU A 14 2.06 19.90 24.73
C LEU A 14 3.48 20.05 24.17
N GLY A 15 4.43 19.22 24.62
CA GLY A 15 5.81 19.20 24.11
C GLY A 15 5.88 18.79 22.64
N ILE A 16 5.20 17.69 22.25
CA ILE A 16 5.10 17.27 20.84
C ILE A 16 4.44 18.37 20.00
N THR A 17 3.35 18.95 20.49
CA THR A 17 2.63 20.02 19.77
C THR A 17 3.50 21.25 19.59
N SER A 18 4.24 21.66 20.63
CA SER A 18 5.18 22.79 20.56
C SER A 18 6.30 22.53 19.55
N LEU A 19 6.90 21.34 19.54
CA LEU A 19 7.94 20.96 18.59
C LEU A 19 7.44 21.00 17.15
N LEU A 20 6.26 20.43 16.90
CA LEU A 20 5.69 20.38 15.56
C LEU A 20 5.31 21.77 15.05
N LEU A 21 4.67 22.61 15.90
CA LEU A 21 4.37 23.99 15.55
C LEU A 21 5.64 24.81 15.31
N GLY A 22 6.66 24.68 16.15
CA GLY A 22 7.94 25.36 15.97
C GLY A 22 8.64 24.98 14.68
N THR A 23 8.53 23.71 14.26
CA THR A 23 9.09 23.22 12.98
C THR A 23 8.43 23.91 11.79
N ILE A 24 7.09 24.01 11.78
CA ILE A 24 6.40 24.71 10.69
C ILE A 24 6.68 26.20 10.75
N SER A 25 6.72 26.82 11.94
CA SER A 25 6.91 28.27 12.04
C SER A 25 8.28 28.67 11.53
N PHE A 26 9.28 27.81 11.76
CA PHE A 26 10.61 27.95 11.17
C PHE A 26 10.60 27.76 9.65
N GLN A 27 9.95 26.72 9.13
CA GLN A 27 9.86 26.46 7.68
C GLN A 27 9.11 27.59 6.96
N ALA A 28 7.98 28.03 7.49
CA ALA A 28 7.18 29.12 6.99
C ALA A 28 7.95 30.44 7.02
N ALA A 29 8.67 30.74 8.11
CA ALA A 29 9.55 31.91 8.17
C ALA A 29 10.60 31.86 7.06
N ARG A 30 11.28 30.73 6.88
CA ARG A 30 12.32 30.56 5.85
C ARG A 30 11.77 30.80 4.46
N GLU A 31 10.65 30.17 4.11
CA GLU A 31 10.01 30.30 2.80
C GLU A 31 9.51 31.72 2.53
N LEU A 32 8.96 32.39 3.55
CA LEU A 32 8.47 33.78 3.43
C LEU A 32 9.62 34.77 3.31
N ILE A 33 10.77 34.53 3.96
CA ILE A 33 11.97 35.34 3.82
C ILE A 33 12.60 35.13 2.44
N GLU A 34 12.78 33.89 2.00
CA GLU A 34 13.38 33.56 0.69
C GLU A 34 12.58 34.14 -0.49
N ARG A 35 11.27 34.37 -0.31
CA ARG A 35 10.38 34.95 -1.32
C ARG A 35 10.15 36.45 -1.15
N ASP A 36 10.84 37.11 -0.22
CA ASP A 36 10.61 38.53 0.15
C ASP A 36 9.14 38.85 0.47
N LEU A 37 8.40 37.88 1.04
CA LEU A 37 6.99 38.03 1.40
C LEU A 37 6.80 38.42 2.87
N LEU A 38 7.75 38.06 3.73
CA LEU A 38 7.73 38.42 5.14
C LEU A 38 7.88 39.94 5.26
N PHE A 39 6.95 40.60 5.94
CA PHE A 39 6.83 42.07 6.07
C PHE A 39 6.43 42.84 4.80
N ALA A 40 6.65 42.30 3.60
CA ALA A 40 6.14 42.89 2.36
C ALA A 40 4.64 42.63 2.14
N SER A 41 4.11 41.52 2.67
CA SER A 41 2.69 41.17 2.59
C SER A 41 2.05 41.12 3.97
N VAL A 42 1.07 41.99 4.21
CA VAL A 42 0.28 42.00 5.47
C VAL A 42 -0.40 40.65 5.70
N ARG A 43 -0.89 39.99 4.64
CA ARG A 43 -1.58 38.71 4.74
C ARG A 43 -0.64 37.59 5.21
N TRP A 44 0.52 37.45 4.58
CA TRP A 44 1.49 36.42 4.95
C TRP A 44 2.16 36.70 6.29
N THR A 45 2.39 37.97 6.60
CA THR A 45 2.87 38.40 7.93
C THR A 45 1.84 38.06 9.00
N ALA A 46 0.55 38.29 8.76
CA ALA A 46 -0.50 37.92 9.71
C ALA A 46 -0.59 36.40 9.93
N VAL A 47 -0.50 35.60 8.86
CA VAL A 47 -0.47 34.13 8.96
C VAL A 47 0.70 33.67 9.83
N TRP A 48 1.90 34.18 9.55
CA TRP A 48 3.09 33.86 10.32
C TRP A 48 3.00 34.29 11.78
N VAL A 49 2.48 35.50 12.07
CA VAL A 49 2.27 35.99 13.45
C VAL A 49 1.29 35.11 14.21
N VAL A 50 0.17 34.70 13.59
CA VAL A 50 -0.80 33.78 14.21
C VAL A 50 -0.15 32.44 14.52
N GLU A 51 0.71 31.96 13.62
CA GLU A 51 1.42 30.71 13.80
C GLU A 51 2.42 30.77 14.97
N VAL A 52 3.27 31.79 15.00
CA VAL A 52 4.23 32.04 16.09
C VAL A 52 3.49 32.24 17.41
N PHE A 53 2.40 33.00 17.42
CA PHE A 53 1.58 33.18 18.61
C PHE A 53 1.01 31.84 19.12
N SER A 54 0.54 30.98 18.22
CA SER A 54 0.03 29.65 18.57
C SER A 54 1.14 28.76 19.16
N MET A 55 2.34 28.79 18.57
CA MET A 55 3.52 28.09 19.10
C MET A 55 3.87 28.59 20.51
N VAL A 56 3.95 29.91 20.70
CA VAL A 56 4.27 30.54 22.01
C VAL A 56 3.21 30.18 23.03
N LEU A 57 1.92 30.23 22.68
CA LEU A 57 0.83 29.86 23.57
C LEU A 57 0.96 28.40 24.03
N VAL A 58 1.21 27.46 23.13
CA VAL A 58 1.41 26.04 23.48
C VAL A 58 2.65 25.86 24.36
N LEU A 59 3.74 26.60 24.11
CA LEU A 59 4.94 26.58 24.95
C LEU A 59 4.66 27.13 26.36
N VAL A 60 3.88 28.20 26.48
CA VAL A 60 3.43 28.74 27.77
C VAL A 60 2.59 27.72 28.51
N LEU A 61 1.64 27.05 27.84
CA LEU A 61 0.85 25.97 28.43
C LEU A 61 1.73 24.79 28.86
N PHE A 62 2.74 24.43 28.07
CA PHE A 62 3.71 23.40 28.43
C PHE A 62 4.45 23.77 29.71
N CYS A 63 5.04 24.97 29.77
CA CYS A 63 5.73 25.49 30.95
C CYS A 63 4.79 25.57 32.17
N ALA A 64 3.52 25.95 31.96
CA ALA A 64 2.52 26.05 33.03
C ALA A 64 2.32 24.73 33.79
N THR A 65 2.54 23.57 33.15
CA THR A 65 2.43 22.24 33.80
C THR A 65 3.42 22.01 34.95
N TRP A 66 4.42 22.87 35.16
CA TRP A 66 5.34 22.81 36.31
C TRP A 66 4.91 23.72 37.47
N PHE A 67 3.84 24.50 37.30
CA PHE A 67 3.41 25.50 38.27
C PHE A 67 2.01 25.20 38.81
N SER A 68 1.70 25.73 39.99
CA SER A 68 0.45 25.47 40.71
C SER A 68 -0.81 25.96 39.99
N TRP A 69 -0.71 27.03 39.20
CA TRP A 69 -1.81 27.57 38.40
C TRP A 69 -2.29 26.66 37.26
N TRP A 70 -1.58 25.57 36.95
CA TRP A 70 -2.04 24.55 35.99
C TRP A 70 -3.42 24.00 36.36
N LYS A 71 -3.70 23.86 37.66
CA LYS A 71 -5.00 23.39 38.17
C LYS A 71 -6.17 24.26 37.70
N TRP A 72 -5.94 25.57 37.51
CA TRP A 72 -6.96 26.47 37.00
C TRP A 72 -7.22 26.22 35.51
N ILE A 73 -6.17 26.03 34.71
CA ILE A 73 -6.25 25.68 33.28
C ILE A 73 -6.95 24.32 33.10
N GLU A 74 -6.57 23.34 33.92
CA GLU A 74 -7.19 22.01 33.94
C GLU A 74 -8.69 22.12 34.27
N GLY A 75 -9.06 22.91 35.29
CA GLY A 75 -10.46 23.14 35.65
C GLY A 75 -11.28 23.80 34.53
N LEU A 76 -10.70 24.77 33.80
CA LEU A 76 -11.35 25.36 32.62
C LEU A 76 -11.57 24.33 31.51
N PHE A 77 -10.56 23.51 31.22
CA PHE A 77 -10.64 22.46 30.21
C PHE A 77 -11.68 21.39 30.58
N GLU A 78 -11.72 20.95 31.83
CA GLU A 78 -12.73 20.03 32.34
C GLU A 78 -14.15 20.63 32.28
N GLY A 79 -14.29 21.93 32.58
CA GLY A 79 -15.54 22.67 32.42
C GLY A 79 -16.04 22.63 30.96
N GLY A 80 -15.15 22.89 30.01
CA GLY A 80 -15.44 22.78 28.58
C GLY A 80 -15.85 21.36 28.15
N LEU A 81 -15.12 20.34 28.59
CA LEU A 81 -15.45 18.93 28.34
C LEU A 81 -16.82 18.55 28.89
N LYS A 82 -17.20 19.08 30.07
CA LYS A 82 -18.52 18.85 30.66
C LYS A 82 -19.63 19.43 29.79
N VAL A 83 -19.44 20.62 29.22
CA VAL A 83 -20.39 21.22 28.27
C VAL A 83 -20.47 20.38 26.99
N MET A 84 -19.34 20.05 26.37
CA MET A 84 -19.29 19.24 25.14
C MET A 84 -19.92 17.86 25.31
N SER A 85 -19.81 17.25 26.50
CA SER A 85 -20.40 15.94 26.75
C SER A 85 -21.93 15.90 26.62
N ARG A 86 -22.61 17.06 26.70
CA ARG A 86 -24.05 17.16 26.47
C ARG A 86 -24.44 16.82 25.03
N LEU A 87 -23.50 16.93 24.07
CA LEU A 87 -23.72 16.60 22.66
C LEU A 87 -23.75 15.10 22.38
N GLY A 88 -23.31 14.25 23.32
CA GLY A 88 -23.33 12.79 23.17
C GLY A 88 -22.65 12.34 21.86
N ALA A 89 -23.34 11.49 21.09
CA ALA A 89 -22.83 10.93 19.84
C ALA A 89 -22.55 11.97 18.73
N PHE A 90 -23.12 13.18 18.82
CA PHE A 90 -22.84 14.26 17.87
C PHE A 90 -21.36 14.69 17.91
N ASN A 91 -20.65 14.49 19.03
CA ASN A 91 -19.21 14.69 19.09
C ASN A 91 -18.44 13.79 18.09
N LEU A 92 -18.91 12.56 17.85
CA LEU A 92 -18.29 11.67 16.87
C LEU A 92 -18.55 12.15 15.43
N LEU A 93 -19.74 12.68 15.16
CA LEU A 93 -20.05 13.30 13.87
C LEU A 93 -19.13 14.50 13.60
N LEU A 94 -18.96 15.39 14.59
CA LEU A 94 -18.01 16.51 14.50
C LEU A 94 -16.58 16.03 14.21
N PHE A 95 -16.14 14.95 14.86
CA PHE A 95 -14.83 14.36 14.58
C PHE A 95 -14.70 13.90 13.12
N PHE A 96 -15.69 13.17 12.59
CA PHE A 96 -15.65 12.74 11.19
C PHE A 96 -15.76 13.92 10.20
N ILE A 97 -16.45 15.00 10.55
CA ILE A 97 -16.44 16.25 9.78
C ILE A 97 -15.03 16.86 9.75
N LEU A 98 -14.30 16.87 10.86
CA LEU A 98 -12.91 17.36 10.89
C LEU A 98 -11.99 16.51 10.02
N VAL A 99 -12.14 15.18 10.06
CA VAL A 99 -11.37 14.25 9.21
C VAL A 99 -11.71 14.47 7.73
N ALA A 100 -12.99 14.65 7.39
CA ALA A 100 -13.42 14.95 6.03
C ALA A 100 -12.90 16.31 5.56
N ALA A 101 -12.92 17.34 6.42
CA ALA A 101 -12.39 18.66 6.12
C ALA A 101 -10.88 18.62 5.86
N TYR A 102 -10.11 17.94 6.70
CA TYR A 102 -8.68 17.71 6.46
C TYR A 102 -8.44 17.01 5.12
N SER A 103 -9.15 15.91 4.87
CA SER A 103 -9.01 15.14 3.64
C SER A 103 -9.34 15.97 2.40
N PHE A 104 -10.43 16.76 2.47
CA PHE A 104 -10.82 17.68 1.41
C PHE A 104 -9.74 18.74 1.18
N LEU A 105 -9.19 19.36 2.22
CA LEU A 105 -8.12 20.37 2.08
C LEU A 105 -6.91 19.81 1.31
N ILE A 106 -6.47 18.59 1.64
CA ILE A 106 -5.31 17.95 0.99
C ILE A 106 -5.59 17.51 -0.45
N LEU A 107 -6.82 17.05 -0.74
CA LEU A 107 -7.20 16.54 -2.07
C LEU A 107 -7.75 17.64 -3.01
N SER A 108 -8.15 18.79 -2.46
CA SER A 108 -8.63 19.95 -3.23
C SER A 108 -7.48 20.74 -3.86
N PRO A 109 -7.76 21.72 -4.74
CA PRO A 109 -6.73 22.59 -5.32
C PRO A 109 -5.83 23.29 -4.30
N VAL A 110 -6.32 23.53 -3.07
CA VAL A 110 -5.52 24.10 -1.96
C VAL A 110 -4.37 23.17 -1.56
N GLY A 111 -4.56 21.86 -1.68
CA GLY A 111 -3.58 20.83 -1.37
C GLY A 111 -2.27 20.94 -2.16
N ARG A 112 -2.25 21.70 -3.27
CA ARG A 112 -1.01 22.03 -4.01
C ARG A 112 0.02 22.77 -3.15
N TYR A 113 -0.43 23.52 -2.15
CA TYR A 113 0.41 24.27 -1.22
C TYR A 113 0.70 23.48 0.07
N LEU A 114 0.04 22.33 0.25
CA LEU A 114 0.14 21.49 1.44
C LEU A 114 0.87 20.18 1.11
N LYS A 115 1.88 20.23 0.24
CA LYS A 115 2.64 19.03 -0.17
C LYS A 115 3.68 18.60 0.87
N ASP A 116 4.18 19.55 1.67
CA ASP A 116 5.19 19.26 2.68
C ASP A 116 4.64 18.32 3.76
N PHE A 117 5.45 17.32 4.10
CA PHE A 117 5.09 16.29 5.08
C PHE A 117 4.86 16.89 6.48
N SER A 118 5.69 17.83 6.91
CA SER A 118 5.61 18.49 8.22
C SER A 118 4.30 19.26 8.36
N ILE A 119 3.93 20.01 7.30
CA ILE A 119 2.65 20.73 7.24
C ILE A 119 1.47 19.77 7.37
N ARG A 120 1.45 18.70 6.56
CA ARG A 120 0.39 17.70 6.64
C ARG A 120 0.32 17.03 8.01
N LEU A 121 1.48 16.76 8.63
CA LEU A 121 1.58 16.13 9.93
C LEU A 121 1.01 17.01 11.05
N VAL A 122 1.30 18.31 11.07
CA VAL A 122 0.70 19.22 12.07
C VAL A 122 -0.80 19.34 11.89
N MET A 123 -1.26 19.58 10.66
CA MET A 123 -2.70 19.68 10.40
C MET A 123 -3.42 18.40 10.84
N PHE A 124 -2.84 17.24 10.53
CA PHE A 124 -3.36 15.95 10.98
C PHE A 124 -3.31 15.81 12.50
N TRP A 125 -2.21 16.20 13.14
CA TRP A 125 -2.05 16.15 14.60
C TRP A 125 -3.09 17.02 15.31
N LEU A 126 -3.38 18.22 14.81
CA LEU A 126 -4.43 19.09 15.36
C LEU A 126 -5.82 18.46 15.23
N VAL A 127 -6.12 17.81 14.11
CA VAL A 127 -7.36 17.02 13.93
C VAL A 127 -7.43 15.87 14.93
N VAL A 128 -6.30 15.21 15.22
CA VAL A 128 -6.22 14.14 16.21
C VAL A 128 -6.42 14.66 17.63
N LEU A 129 -5.87 15.82 18.00
CA LEU A 129 -6.09 16.40 19.33
C LEU A 129 -7.54 16.84 19.53
N ALA A 130 -8.12 17.49 18.52
CA ALA A 130 -9.54 17.86 18.52
C ALA A 130 -10.43 16.61 18.59
N GLY A 131 -10.10 15.58 17.79
CA GLY A 131 -10.78 14.30 17.80
C GLY A 131 -10.69 13.59 19.14
N ALA A 132 -9.51 13.50 19.76
CA ALA A 132 -9.32 12.91 21.08
C ALA A 132 -10.18 13.61 22.15
N THR A 133 -10.29 14.94 22.07
CA THR A 133 -11.17 15.74 22.94
C THR A 133 -12.65 15.41 22.73
N LEU A 134 -13.09 15.32 21.46
CA LEU A 134 -14.46 14.93 21.10
C LEU A 134 -14.80 13.50 21.56
N TRP A 135 -13.87 12.56 21.37
CA TRP A 135 -14.00 11.18 21.85
C TRP A 135 -14.09 11.12 23.38
N LYS A 136 -13.28 11.91 24.09
CA LYS A 136 -13.33 11.99 25.56
C LYS A 136 -14.64 12.61 26.06
N ALA A 137 -15.18 13.59 25.34
CA ALA A 137 -16.47 14.18 25.65
C ALA A 137 -17.63 13.20 25.41
N PHE A 138 -17.53 12.35 24.38
CA PHE A 138 -18.49 11.29 24.08
C PHE A 138 -18.49 10.17 25.14
N ASP A 139 -17.32 9.65 25.52
CA ASP A 139 -17.17 8.59 26.52
C ASP A 139 -16.12 8.98 27.58
N LYS A 140 -16.61 9.59 28.67
CA LYS A 140 -15.76 10.10 29.77
C LYS A 140 -14.99 9.01 30.49
N HIS A 141 -15.45 7.76 30.44
CA HIS A 141 -14.83 6.64 31.14
C HIS A 141 -13.53 6.16 30.47
N ARG A 142 -13.28 6.56 29.21
CA ARG A 142 -12.06 6.21 28.48
C ARG A 142 -10.87 7.02 28.96
N THR A 143 -9.69 6.41 28.99
CA THR A 143 -8.44 7.12 29.26
C THR A 143 -8.06 8.02 28.09
N TRP A 144 -7.31 9.09 28.35
CA TRP A 144 -6.77 9.99 27.32
C TRP A 144 -5.92 9.24 26.27
N GLY A 145 -5.11 8.27 26.71
CA GLY A 145 -4.31 7.46 25.78
C GLY A 145 -5.19 6.65 24.82
N THR A 146 -6.28 6.05 25.31
CA THR A 146 -7.21 5.29 24.45
C THR A 146 -7.88 6.17 23.41
N VAL A 147 -8.40 7.34 23.80
CA VAL A 147 -9.08 8.25 22.85
C VAL A 147 -8.10 8.89 21.86
N LEU A 148 -6.84 9.12 22.27
CA LEU A 148 -5.80 9.61 21.37
C LEU A 148 -5.45 8.57 20.31
N ILE A 149 -5.23 7.31 20.70
CA ILE A 149 -5.00 6.20 19.76
C ILE A 149 -6.21 6.02 18.83
N ALA A 150 -7.43 6.08 19.38
CA ALA A 150 -8.64 5.96 18.60
C ALA A 150 -8.78 7.09 17.57
N SER A 151 -8.53 8.33 17.98
CA SER A 151 -8.58 9.47 17.07
C SER A 151 -7.49 9.38 16.00
N TRP A 152 -6.26 9.02 16.37
CA TRP A 152 -5.13 8.83 15.45
C TRP A 152 -5.41 7.78 14.37
N LEU A 153 -5.84 6.57 14.77
CA LEU A 153 -6.14 5.48 13.84
C LEU A 153 -7.37 5.77 12.97
N CYS A 154 -8.46 6.27 13.56
CA CYS A 154 -9.68 6.57 12.81
C CYS A 154 -9.49 7.74 11.84
N ALA A 155 -8.72 8.78 12.21
CA ALA A 155 -8.36 9.85 11.30
C ALA A 155 -7.48 9.34 10.16
N GLY A 156 -6.50 8.47 10.45
CA GLY A 156 -5.64 7.85 9.45
C GLY A 156 -6.45 7.01 8.46
N MET A 157 -7.38 6.20 8.97
CA MET A 157 -8.32 5.42 8.15
C MET A 157 -9.20 6.31 7.28
N GLY A 158 -9.83 7.32 7.88
CA GLY A 158 -10.70 8.25 7.15
C GLY A 158 -9.95 8.97 6.03
N TYR A 159 -8.73 9.44 6.30
CA TYR A 159 -7.90 10.06 5.27
C TYR A 159 -7.48 9.04 4.20
N LYS A 160 -7.06 7.83 4.58
CA LYS A 160 -6.71 6.77 3.60
C LYS A 160 -7.88 6.43 2.68
N LEU A 161 -9.09 6.30 3.24
CA LEU A 161 -10.31 6.09 2.45
C LEU A 161 -10.57 7.26 1.49
N ALA A 162 -10.39 8.50 1.95
CA ALA A 162 -10.55 9.67 1.11
C ALA A 162 -9.55 9.68 -0.07
N THR A 163 -8.33 9.15 0.09
CA THR A 163 -7.35 9.07 -1.01
C THR A 163 -7.80 8.20 -2.20
N PHE A 164 -8.78 7.31 -2.01
CA PHE A 164 -9.34 6.51 -3.11
C PHE A 164 -10.45 7.22 -3.89
N ILE A 165 -11.00 8.32 -3.36
CA ILE A 165 -12.12 9.03 -4.02
C ILE A 165 -11.71 9.53 -5.42
N PRO A 166 -10.53 10.17 -5.61
CA PRO A 166 -10.11 10.63 -6.94
C PRO A 166 -9.88 9.49 -7.95
N ASP A 167 -9.63 8.26 -7.49
CA ASP A 167 -9.45 7.09 -8.36
C ASP A 167 -10.78 6.62 -8.98
N ILE A 168 -11.93 7.05 -8.44
CA ILE A 168 -13.26 6.75 -8.98
C ILE A 168 -13.72 7.95 -9.80
N SER A 169 -13.45 7.91 -11.10
CA SER A 169 -13.68 9.03 -12.01
C SER A 169 -14.32 8.61 -13.32
N THR A 170 -15.11 9.50 -13.92
CA THR A 170 -15.67 9.39 -15.28
C THR A 170 -14.74 9.94 -16.35
N TYR A 171 -13.57 10.45 -15.98
CA TYR A 171 -12.57 10.97 -16.92
C TYR A 171 -12.12 9.89 -17.91
N PRO A 172 -12.16 10.12 -19.23
CA PRO A 172 -11.97 9.05 -20.23
C PRO A 172 -10.53 8.55 -20.34
N PHE A 173 -9.54 9.41 -20.06
CA PHE A 173 -8.12 9.06 -20.16
C PHE A 173 -7.59 8.44 -18.86
N THR A 174 -6.37 7.91 -18.92
CA THR A 174 -5.71 7.27 -17.78
C THR A 174 -5.43 8.28 -16.66
N LEU A 175 -5.67 7.91 -15.40
CA LEU A 175 -5.38 8.74 -14.22
C LEU A 175 -3.93 8.60 -13.74
N ASN A 176 -3.28 7.49 -14.10
CA ASN A 176 -1.90 7.20 -13.76
C ASN A 176 -1.26 6.32 -14.84
N TRP A 177 0.07 6.20 -14.77
CA TRP A 177 0.88 5.59 -15.82
C TRP A 177 0.53 4.13 -16.16
N SER A 178 -0.02 3.34 -15.22
CA SER A 178 -0.35 1.92 -15.42
C SER A 178 -1.84 1.60 -15.29
N GLU A 179 -2.72 2.60 -15.19
CA GLU A 179 -4.16 2.36 -15.06
C GLU A 179 -4.74 1.70 -16.32
N ALA A 180 -4.50 2.31 -17.49
CA ALA A 180 -4.94 1.80 -18.79
C ALA A 180 -4.61 0.31 -18.97
N SER A 181 -3.36 -0.06 -18.69
CA SER A 181 -2.83 -1.41 -18.80
C SER A 181 -3.59 -2.40 -17.93
N ARG A 182 -3.99 -1.99 -16.71
CA ARG A 182 -4.74 -2.86 -15.80
C ARG A 182 -6.09 -3.24 -16.35
N TYR A 183 -6.83 -2.29 -16.93
CA TYR A 183 -8.13 -2.59 -17.52
C TYR A 183 -8.00 -3.34 -18.83
N TYR A 184 -6.99 -3.01 -19.64
CA TYR A 184 -6.65 -3.77 -20.84
C TYR A 184 -6.38 -5.25 -20.51
N TYR A 185 -5.43 -5.57 -19.61
CA TYR A 185 -5.14 -6.97 -19.26
C TYR A 185 -6.30 -7.71 -18.61
N SER A 186 -7.13 -7.00 -17.85
CA SER A 186 -8.34 -7.59 -17.27
C SER A 186 -9.39 -7.93 -18.33
N SER A 187 -9.44 -7.15 -19.41
CA SER A 187 -10.37 -7.39 -20.53
C SER A 187 -10.00 -8.59 -21.39
N LEU A 188 -8.73 -9.02 -21.37
CA LEU A 188 -8.23 -10.11 -22.23
C LEU A 188 -8.90 -11.47 -21.94
N TYR A 189 -9.40 -11.67 -20.71
CA TYR A 189 -10.25 -12.82 -20.38
C TYR A 189 -11.56 -12.88 -21.19
N PHE A 190 -11.92 -11.78 -21.85
CA PHE A 190 -13.09 -11.63 -22.70
C PHE A 190 -12.72 -11.04 -24.07
N ALA A 191 -11.48 -11.26 -24.54
CA ALA A 191 -10.94 -10.63 -25.74
C ALA A 191 -11.81 -10.85 -27.00
N GLU A 192 -12.29 -12.07 -27.24
CA GLU A 192 -13.14 -12.38 -28.40
C GLU A 192 -14.45 -11.57 -28.38
N ARG A 193 -15.03 -11.36 -27.20
CA ARG A 193 -16.27 -10.59 -27.04
C ARG A 193 -16.04 -9.09 -27.19
N ILE A 194 -14.91 -8.58 -26.70
CA ILE A 194 -14.62 -7.14 -26.62
C ILE A 194 -13.97 -6.63 -27.90
N TYR A 195 -13.02 -7.39 -28.46
CA TYR A 195 -12.19 -7.00 -29.60
C TYR A 195 -12.46 -7.82 -30.86
N GLY A 196 -13.22 -8.92 -30.78
CA GLY A 196 -13.47 -9.80 -31.93
C GLY A 196 -12.28 -10.69 -32.32
N ILE A 197 -11.22 -10.69 -31.51
CA ILE A 197 -9.99 -11.46 -31.75
C ILE A 197 -9.56 -12.21 -30.50
N HIS A 198 -8.85 -13.32 -30.70
CA HIS A 198 -8.18 -14.04 -29.63
C HIS A 198 -6.85 -13.34 -29.31
N VAL A 199 -6.60 -13.07 -28.02
CA VAL A 199 -5.37 -12.42 -27.53
C VAL A 199 -4.85 -13.21 -26.33
N LEU A 200 -3.53 -13.38 -26.23
CA LEU A 200 -2.91 -14.06 -25.11
C LEU A 200 -3.10 -13.26 -23.80
N LEU A 201 -3.23 -13.96 -22.67
CA LEU A 201 -3.34 -13.31 -21.37
C LEU A 201 -2.03 -12.62 -20.97
N SER A 202 -2.08 -11.74 -19.98
CA SER A 202 -0.86 -11.11 -19.46
C SER A 202 0.03 -12.14 -18.76
N PRO A 203 1.35 -12.17 -19.04
CA PRO A 203 2.29 -12.95 -18.22
C PRO A 203 2.49 -12.34 -16.84
N LEU A 204 2.19 -11.05 -16.67
CA LEU A 204 2.37 -10.32 -15.42
C LEU A 204 1.11 -10.45 -14.56
N HIS A 205 1.25 -10.92 -13.32
CA HIS A 205 0.15 -10.98 -12.34
C HIS A 205 -1.23 -11.48 -12.86
N PRO A 206 -1.34 -12.65 -13.51
CA PRO A 206 -2.61 -13.15 -14.06
C PRO A 206 -3.79 -13.10 -13.08
N SER A 207 -3.56 -13.49 -11.82
CA SER A 207 -4.59 -13.49 -10.76
C SER A 207 -5.14 -12.10 -10.46
N ARG A 208 -4.32 -11.05 -10.60
CA ARG A 208 -4.71 -9.66 -10.39
C ARG A 208 -5.76 -9.25 -11.42
N TYR A 209 -5.48 -9.55 -12.67
CA TYR A 209 -6.34 -9.23 -13.80
C TYR A 209 -7.58 -10.11 -13.81
N LEU A 210 -7.49 -11.37 -13.38
CA LEU A 210 -8.66 -12.24 -13.19
C LEU A 210 -9.68 -11.63 -12.22
N MET A 211 -9.22 -11.13 -11.06
CA MET A 211 -10.12 -10.46 -10.10
C MET A 211 -10.70 -9.16 -10.66
N GLN A 212 -9.93 -8.42 -11.45
CA GLN A 212 -10.38 -7.18 -12.10
C GLN A 212 -11.30 -7.42 -13.31
N ALA A 213 -11.27 -8.63 -13.89
CA ALA A 213 -12.06 -9.01 -15.05
C ALA A 213 -13.56 -9.15 -14.72
N VAL A 214 -13.92 -9.31 -13.45
CA VAL A 214 -15.31 -9.58 -13.02
C VAL A 214 -16.36 -8.63 -13.65
N PRO A 215 -16.18 -7.31 -13.71
CA PRO A 215 -17.18 -6.44 -14.31
C PRO A 215 -17.36 -6.64 -15.82
N PHE A 216 -16.36 -7.20 -16.54
CA PHE A 216 -16.49 -7.53 -17.97
C PHE A 216 -17.42 -8.73 -18.24
N LEU A 217 -17.87 -9.45 -17.21
CA LEU A 217 -18.97 -10.42 -17.36
C LEU A 217 -20.24 -9.76 -17.92
N ILE A 218 -20.47 -8.50 -17.58
CA ILE A 218 -21.62 -7.71 -18.03
C ILE A 218 -21.15 -6.75 -19.14
N SER A 219 -21.77 -6.86 -20.33
CA SER A 219 -21.47 -5.94 -21.46
C SER A 219 -21.86 -4.50 -21.12
N GLY A 220 -21.09 -3.54 -21.62
CA GLY A 220 -21.44 -2.12 -21.56
C GLY A 220 -21.20 -1.44 -20.20
N ILE A 221 -20.57 -2.14 -19.25
CA ILE A 221 -20.16 -1.51 -17.99
C ILE A 221 -19.09 -0.44 -18.27
N PRO A 222 -19.30 0.81 -17.81
CA PRO A 222 -18.39 1.91 -18.12
C PRO A 222 -17.11 1.89 -17.27
N LEU A 223 -16.06 2.56 -17.76
CA LEU A 223 -14.74 2.67 -17.12
C LEU A 223 -14.80 3.07 -15.63
N TRP A 224 -15.67 4.01 -15.25
CA TRP A 224 -15.78 4.45 -13.85
C TRP A 224 -16.16 3.31 -12.90
N PHE A 225 -16.94 2.33 -13.38
CA PHE A 225 -17.32 1.18 -12.58
C PHE A 225 -16.16 0.20 -12.40
N HIS A 226 -15.28 0.06 -13.41
CA HIS A 226 -14.05 -0.72 -13.28
C HIS A 226 -13.06 -0.06 -12.29
N ARG A 227 -13.00 1.27 -12.28
CA ARG A 227 -12.30 2.07 -11.27
C ARG A 227 -12.85 1.82 -9.86
N PHE A 228 -14.18 1.93 -9.71
CA PHE A 228 -14.86 1.61 -8.47
C PHE A 228 -14.57 0.16 -8.02
N TRP A 229 -14.66 -0.80 -8.94
CA TRP A 229 -14.40 -2.21 -8.65
C TRP A 229 -12.97 -2.43 -8.15
N GLN A 230 -11.99 -1.78 -8.76
CA GLN A 230 -10.61 -1.83 -8.29
C GLN A 230 -10.46 -1.30 -6.86
N VAL A 231 -11.08 -0.15 -6.55
CA VAL A 231 -11.10 0.40 -5.18
C VAL A 231 -11.79 -0.58 -4.22
N PHE A 232 -12.94 -1.13 -4.63
CA PHE A 232 -13.66 -2.14 -3.87
C PHE A 232 -12.78 -3.36 -3.57
N LEU A 233 -12.04 -3.90 -4.54
CA LEU A 233 -11.13 -5.02 -4.33
C LEU A 233 -10.06 -4.70 -3.28
N TRP A 234 -9.45 -3.51 -3.34
CA TRP A 234 -8.49 -3.05 -2.33
C TRP A 234 -9.09 -3.01 -0.93
N LEU A 235 -10.27 -2.40 -0.78
CA LEU A 235 -10.93 -2.24 0.52
C LEU A 235 -11.44 -3.58 1.06
N ALA A 236 -12.16 -4.34 0.24
CA ALA A 236 -12.83 -5.57 0.64
C ALA A 236 -11.82 -6.66 1.04
N THR A 237 -10.75 -6.87 0.27
CA THR A 237 -9.74 -7.89 0.60
C THR A 237 -8.92 -7.53 1.83
N SER A 238 -8.53 -6.26 1.98
CA SER A 238 -7.82 -5.76 3.16
C SER A 238 -8.66 -5.87 4.43
N LEU A 239 -9.94 -5.50 4.36
CA LEU A 239 -10.85 -5.65 5.50
C LEU A 239 -11.15 -7.12 5.80
N ALA A 240 -11.32 -7.96 4.76
CA ALA A 240 -11.58 -9.39 4.93
C ALA A 240 -10.43 -10.12 5.60
N VAL A 241 -9.17 -9.90 5.15
CA VAL A 241 -8.01 -10.57 5.75
C VAL A 241 -7.80 -10.16 7.21
N VAL A 242 -7.99 -8.89 7.53
CA VAL A 242 -7.85 -8.36 8.89
C VAL A 242 -8.98 -8.87 9.79
N TYR A 243 -10.22 -8.89 9.29
CA TYR A 243 -11.36 -9.46 10.00
C TYR A 243 -11.17 -10.95 10.30
N LEU A 244 -10.66 -11.73 9.34
CA LEU A 244 -10.41 -13.16 9.53
C LEU A 244 -9.28 -13.42 10.53
N LEU A 245 -8.23 -12.60 10.54
CA LEU A 245 -7.20 -12.66 11.57
C LEU A 245 -7.77 -12.29 12.95
N ASP A 246 -8.54 -11.20 13.06
CA ASP A 246 -9.22 -10.81 14.31
C ASP A 246 -10.13 -11.93 14.83
N LYS A 247 -10.92 -12.56 13.95
CA LYS A 247 -11.78 -13.71 14.28
C LYS A 247 -10.97 -14.90 14.78
N ARG A 248 -9.83 -15.18 14.16
CA ARG A 248 -8.92 -16.27 14.57
C ARG A 248 -8.31 -15.98 15.96
N LEU A 249 -7.85 -14.76 16.20
CA LEU A 249 -7.31 -14.32 17.49
C LEU A 249 -8.39 -14.25 18.58
N SER A 250 -9.64 -13.95 18.21
CA SER A 250 -10.78 -13.87 19.13
C SER A 250 -11.37 -15.22 19.53
N ARG A 251 -10.99 -16.33 18.87
CA ARG A 251 -11.47 -17.66 19.28
C ARG A 251 -10.93 -18.00 20.67
N ASP A 252 -11.86 -18.42 21.51
CA ASP A 252 -11.67 -18.80 22.90
C ASP A 252 -11.11 -20.22 22.98
N THR A 253 -9.95 -20.38 23.60
CA THR A 253 -9.37 -21.70 23.85
C THR A 253 -8.66 -21.67 25.19
N ASN A 254 -9.42 -21.83 26.27
CA ASN A 254 -8.98 -22.47 27.53
C ASN A 254 -7.59 -22.08 28.07
N SER A 255 -7.13 -20.86 27.82
CA SER A 255 -5.82 -20.39 28.23
C SER A 255 -5.96 -19.73 29.59
N THR A 256 -5.54 -20.46 30.62
CA THR A 256 -5.34 -20.10 32.03
C THR A 256 -4.28 -19.00 32.24
N GLY A 257 -4.18 -18.06 31.31
CA GLY A 257 -3.26 -16.93 31.34
C GLY A 257 -4.00 -15.65 31.68
N SER A 258 -3.78 -15.16 32.90
CA SER A 258 -4.30 -13.90 33.42
C SER A 258 -3.81 -12.69 32.60
N TYR A 259 -4.49 -12.34 31.51
CA TYR A 259 -4.39 -11.03 30.87
C TYR A 259 -5.78 -10.41 30.72
N PRO A 260 -5.92 -9.08 30.82
CA PRO A 260 -7.21 -8.46 31.11
C PRO A 260 -8.21 -8.68 29.95
N PRO A 261 -9.43 -9.18 30.24
CA PRO A 261 -10.57 -9.17 29.31
C PRO A 261 -10.89 -7.79 28.70
N ALA A 262 -10.33 -6.72 29.28
CA ALA A 262 -10.46 -5.34 28.82
C ALA A 262 -9.92 -5.05 27.41
N LEU A 263 -9.00 -5.89 26.88
CA LEU A 263 -8.46 -5.76 25.52
C LEU A 263 -9.38 -6.30 24.41
N PHE A 264 -10.53 -6.90 24.74
CA PHE A 264 -11.51 -7.46 23.79
C PHE A 264 -12.85 -6.70 23.78
N GLY A 265 -12.86 -5.43 24.17
CA GLY A 265 -14.01 -4.57 23.91
C GLY A 265 -14.26 -4.37 22.41
N ARG A 266 -15.48 -3.99 22.01
CA ARG A 266 -15.80 -3.68 20.61
C ARG A 266 -14.85 -2.62 20.02
N LEU A 267 -14.46 -1.63 20.84
CA LEU A 267 -13.53 -0.57 20.43
C LEU A 267 -12.12 -1.12 20.16
N SER A 268 -11.54 -1.96 21.01
CA SER A 268 -10.16 -2.44 20.79
C SER A 268 -10.06 -3.34 19.56
N ARG A 269 -11.10 -4.15 19.28
CA ARG A 269 -11.19 -4.91 18.02
C ARG A 269 -11.28 -3.99 16.82
N LEU A 270 -12.11 -2.95 16.88
CA LEU A 270 -12.17 -1.93 15.83
C LEU A 270 -10.80 -1.26 15.62
N LEU A 271 -10.10 -0.86 16.70
CA LEU A 271 -8.78 -0.25 16.60
C LEU A 271 -7.73 -1.20 16.04
N PHE A 272 -7.76 -2.49 16.40
CA PHE A 272 -6.90 -3.50 15.79
C PHE A 272 -7.21 -3.67 14.30
N MET A 273 -8.49 -3.71 13.92
CA MET A 273 -8.88 -3.83 12.52
C MET A 273 -8.43 -2.61 11.71
N THR A 274 -8.62 -1.41 12.27
CA THR A 274 -8.15 -0.17 11.66
C THR A 274 -6.63 -0.15 11.52
N TRP A 275 -5.91 -0.54 12.57
CA TRP A 275 -4.45 -0.64 12.54
C TRP A 275 -3.96 -1.66 11.50
N GLY A 276 -4.53 -2.86 11.48
CA GLY A 276 -4.19 -3.91 10.52
C GLY A 276 -4.45 -3.47 9.08
N PHE A 277 -5.58 -2.80 8.83
CA PHE A 277 -5.87 -2.22 7.52
C PHE A 277 -4.79 -1.21 7.11
N LEU A 278 -4.46 -0.24 7.97
CA LEU A 278 -3.45 0.77 7.66
C LEU A 278 -2.05 0.14 7.50
N PHE A 279 -1.74 -0.89 8.29
CA PHE A 279 -0.46 -1.59 8.24
C PHE A 279 -0.22 -2.22 6.86
N LEU A 280 -1.24 -2.87 6.27
CA LEU A 280 -1.16 -3.52 4.95
C LEU A 280 -0.93 -2.52 3.80
N PHE A 281 -1.22 -1.23 4.00
CA PHE A 281 -0.97 -0.18 3.00
C PHE A 281 0.43 0.44 3.07
N GLN A 282 1.27 0.10 4.06
CA GLN A 282 2.64 0.65 4.16
C GLN A 282 3.59 0.11 3.08
N GLY A 283 3.61 -1.21 2.90
CA GLY A 283 4.18 -1.85 1.71
C GLY A 283 3.00 -2.45 0.96
N PRO A 284 2.44 -1.76 -0.06
CA PRO A 284 1.09 -1.98 -0.53
C PRO A 284 0.87 -3.45 -0.92
N VAL A 285 0.23 -4.21 -0.04
CA VAL A 285 -0.02 -5.64 -0.24
C VAL A 285 -1.22 -5.79 -1.17
N TYR A 286 -0.97 -6.15 -2.42
CA TYR A 286 -2.02 -6.18 -3.44
C TYR A 286 -3.15 -7.16 -3.10
N TYR A 287 -4.38 -6.76 -3.41
CA TYR A 287 -5.61 -7.51 -3.11
C TYR A 287 -5.59 -8.98 -3.58
N HIS A 288 -4.94 -9.28 -4.72
CA HIS A 288 -4.83 -10.64 -5.24
C HIS A 288 -3.92 -11.51 -4.38
N LEU A 289 -2.93 -10.94 -3.71
CA LEU A 289 -2.05 -11.66 -2.79
C LEU A 289 -2.75 -11.94 -1.46
N LEU A 290 -3.61 -11.02 -1.02
CA LEU A 290 -4.40 -11.17 0.21
C LEU A 290 -5.40 -12.34 0.17
N VAL A 291 -5.75 -12.86 -1.01
CA VAL A 291 -6.56 -14.09 -1.15
C VAL A 291 -5.90 -15.27 -0.43
N ILE A 292 -4.57 -15.36 -0.45
CA ILE A 292 -3.80 -16.43 0.19
C ILE A 292 -4.02 -16.46 1.72
N PRO A 293 -3.72 -15.39 2.47
CA PRO A 293 -4.02 -15.35 3.90
C PRO A 293 -5.53 -15.39 4.20
N ILE A 294 -6.41 -14.89 3.33
CA ILE A 294 -7.87 -15.04 3.50
C ILE A 294 -8.27 -16.52 3.57
N ILE A 295 -7.81 -17.34 2.61
CA ILE A 295 -8.10 -18.79 2.58
C ILE A 295 -7.58 -19.46 3.85
N LEU A 296 -6.34 -19.18 4.24
CA LEU A 296 -5.70 -19.85 5.37
C LEU A 296 -6.28 -19.39 6.72
N PHE A 297 -6.52 -18.09 6.94
CA PHE A 297 -7.15 -17.63 8.17
C PHE A 297 -8.58 -18.15 8.30
N GLY A 298 -9.33 -18.24 7.20
CA GLY A 298 -10.70 -18.75 7.19
C GLY A 298 -10.80 -20.22 7.58
N GLY A 299 -9.83 -21.06 7.21
CA GLY A 299 -9.99 -22.52 7.27
C GLY A 299 -8.89 -23.35 7.93
N PHE A 300 -7.66 -22.85 8.03
CA PHE A 300 -6.50 -23.65 8.49
C PHE A 300 -6.68 -24.15 9.92
N ASP A 301 -6.30 -25.40 10.14
CA ASP A 301 -6.39 -26.08 11.43
C ASP A 301 -5.18 -27.01 11.60
N GLY A 302 -4.30 -26.71 12.57
CA GLY A 302 -3.08 -27.46 12.81
C GLY A 302 -3.30 -28.92 13.24
N ASP A 303 -4.50 -29.28 13.71
CA ASP A 303 -4.85 -30.66 14.09
C ASP A 303 -5.34 -31.49 12.90
N ARG A 304 -6.05 -30.86 11.95
CA ARG A 304 -6.65 -31.53 10.79
C ARG A 304 -5.74 -31.45 9.57
N PHE A 305 -4.74 -32.33 9.54
CA PHE A 305 -3.70 -32.34 8.50
C PHE A 305 -4.24 -32.27 7.06
N TRP A 306 -5.14 -33.18 6.66
CA TRP A 306 -5.65 -33.24 5.28
C TRP A 306 -6.48 -32.02 4.89
N LYS A 307 -7.32 -31.52 5.80
CA LYS A 307 -8.07 -30.27 5.58
C LYS A 307 -7.11 -29.11 5.32
N SER A 308 -6.09 -28.97 6.16
CA SER A 308 -5.08 -27.93 6.02
C SER A 308 -4.22 -28.09 4.78
N LEU A 309 -3.89 -29.33 4.38
CA LEU A 309 -3.16 -29.62 3.15
C LEU A 309 -3.95 -29.19 1.90
N ILE A 310 -5.26 -29.46 1.85
CA ILE A 310 -6.14 -29.00 0.76
C ILE A 310 -6.17 -27.47 0.69
N LEU A 311 -6.35 -26.79 1.83
CA LEU A 311 -6.37 -25.33 1.88
C LEU A 311 -5.03 -24.70 1.46
N VAL A 312 -3.92 -25.29 1.90
CA VAL A 312 -2.57 -24.90 1.44
C VAL A 312 -2.45 -25.12 -0.06
N GLY A 313 -2.93 -26.24 -0.60
CA GLY A 313 -2.94 -26.51 -2.04
C GLY A 313 -3.74 -25.47 -2.84
N LEU A 314 -4.97 -25.15 -2.42
CA LEU A 314 -5.81 -24.13 -3.07
C LEU A 314 -5.15 -22.74 -3.05
N ALA A 315 -4.64 -22.32 -1.88
CA ALA A 315 -3.93 -21.05 -1.75
C ALA A 315 -2.63 -21.03 -2.58
N SER A 316 -1.96 -22.18 -2.73
CA SER A 316 -0.75 -22.33 -3.55
C SER A 316 -1.02 -22.31 -5.04
N ALA A 317 -2.12 -22.92 -5.49
CA ALA A 317 -2.53 -22.81 -6.87
C ALA A 317 -2.78 -21.35 -7.26
N TRP A 318 -3.42 -20.58 -6.38
CA TRP A 318 -3.61 -19.13 -6.53
C TRP A 318 -2.29 -18.35 -6.50
N ALA A 319 -1.38 -18.69 -5.58
CA ALA A 319 -0.06 -18.07 -5.50
C ALA A 319 0.76 -18.28 -6.78
N GLY A 320 0.67 -19.48 -7.38
CA GLY A 320 1.32 -19.85 -8.63
C GLY A 320 1.07 -18.85 -9.74
N ILE A 321 -0.19 -18.47 -9.96
CA ILE A 321 -0.59 -17.50 -10.99
C ILE A 321 -0.58 -16.03 -10.52
N SER A 322 0.04 -15.74 -9.37
CA SER A 322 0.09 -14.38 -8.79
C SER A 322 1.48 -13.74 -8.92
N ARG A 323 2.45 -14.22 -8.13
CA ARG A 323 3.80 -13.67 -8.00
C ARG A 323 4.75 -14.75 -7.50
N ILE A 324 5.94 -14.83 -8.11
CA ILE A 324 6.95 -15.83 -7.73
C ILE A 324 7.40 -15.74 -6.27
N ASN A 325 7.55 -14.51 -5.74
CA ASN A 325 7.91 -14.28 -4.34
C ASN A 325 6.87 -14.83 -3.34
N TRP A 326 5.65 -15.12 -3.81
CA TRP A 326 4.56 -15.67 -3.01
C TRP A 326 4.38 -17.18 -3.16
N TYR A 327 5.16 -17.86 -4.00
CA TYR A 327 5.03 -19.32 -4.18
C TYR A 327 5.16 -20.11 -2.87
N PRO A 328 6.13 -19.83 -1.98
CA PRO A 328 6.23 -20.55 -0.72
C PRO A 328 5.25 -20.03 0.34
N MET A 329 4.63 -18.85 0.15
CA MET A 329 3.86 -18.16 1.20
C MET A 329 2.73 -18.98 1.82
N PRO A 330 1.88 -19.72 1.07
CA PRO A 330 0.82 -20.51 1.68
C PRO A 330 1.34 -21.57 2.67
N GLY A 331 2.40 -22.29 2.28
CA GLY A 331 3.02 -23.30 3.13
C GLY A 331 3.77 -22.69 4.31
N LEU A 332 4.49 -21.58 4.09
CA LEU A 332 5.14 -20.84 5.17
C LEU A 332 4.12 -20.29 6.17
N LEU A 333 3.00 -19.74 5.69
CA LEU A 333 1.96 -19.18 6.57
C LEU A 333 1.29 -20.29 7.40
N ALA A 334 1.04 -21.45 6.81
CA ALA A 334 0.61 -22.64 7.55
C ALA A 334 1.63 -23.07 8.61
N ALA A 335 2.93 -23.07 8.29
CA ALA A 335 4.00 -23.35 9.24
C ALA A 335 4.05 -22.33 10.39
N VAL A 336 3.92 -21.04 10.10
CA VAL A 336 3.86 -19.96 11.11
C VAL A 336 2.66 -20.14 12.03
N LEU A 337 1.46 -20.36 11.47
CA LEU A 337 0.25 -20.63 12.27
C LEU A 337 0.44 -21.86 13.16
N TYR A 338 1.03 -22.94 12.63
CA TYR A 338 1.33 -24.14 13.41
C TYR A 338 2.36 -23.87 14.52
N PHE A 339 3.45 -23.15 14.24
CA PHE A 339 4.43 -22.78 15.24
C PHE A 339 3.87 -21.83 16.31
N LEU A 340 2.83 -21.06 16.03
CA LEU A 340 2.18 -20.19 17.01
C LEU A 340 1.11 -20.93 17.82
N GLU A 341 0.32 -21.79 17.18
CA GLU A 341 -0.86 -22.45 17.77
C GLU A 341 -0.56 -23.83 18.38
N LYS A 342 0.53 -24.49 17.97
CA LYS A 342 0.89 -25.84 18.45
C LYS A 342 2.20 -25.85 19.19
N ASP A 343 2.18 -26.50 20.35
CA ASP A 343 3.37 -26.64 21.16
C ASP A 343 4.23 -27.84 20.78
N LEU A 344 5.53 -27.72 21.03
CA LEU A 344 6.49 -28.79 20.86
C LEU A 344 6.73 -29.47 22.21
N ARG A 345 6.14 -30.65 22.39
CA ARG A 345 6.36 -31.50 23.57
C ARG A 345 7.46 -32.52 23.28
N ILE A 346 8.55 -32.46 24.04
CA ILE A 346 9.64 -33.42 23.95
C ILE A 346 9.30 -34.65 24.81
N ASP A 347 9.14 -35.80 24.15
CA ASP A 347 8.99 -37.09 24.82
C ASP A 347 10.37 -37.73 24.98
N LEU A 348 10.92 -37.67 26.20
CA LEU A 348 12.24 -38.21 26.51
C LEU A 348 12.33 -39.73 26.31
N ALA A 349 11.22 -40.46 26.44
CA ALA A 349 11.19 -41.91 26.24
C ALA A 349 11.32 -42.29 24.75
N ARG A 350 10.83 -41.44 23.84
CA ARG A 350 10.92 -41.63 22.38
C ARG A 350 12.16 -40.98 21.75
N GLY A 351 12.88 -40.18 22.53
CA GLY A 351 14.07 -39.43 22.12
C GLY A 351 13.74 -38.06 21.52
N ALA A 352 14.47 -37.03 21.95
CA ALA A 352 14.21 -35.64 21.57
C ALA A 352 14.24 -35.39 20.05
N LEU A 353 15.18 -36.02 19.35
CA LEU A 353 15.30 -35.88 17.90
C LEU A 353 14.06 -36.39 17.16
N ARG A 354 13.46 -37.49 17.63
CA ARG A 354 12.25 -38.08 17.04
C ARG A 354 11.05 -37.16 17.27
N SER A 355 10.88 -36.63 18.48
CA SER A 355 9.82 -35.64 18.78
C SER A 355 9.93 -34.38 17.91
N ILE A 356 11.14 -33.85 17.74
CA ILE A 356 11.38 -32.66 16.90
C ILE A 356 11.07 -32.98 15.43
N ARG A 357 11.54 -34.11 14.91
CA ARG A 357 11.28 -34.55 13.53
C ARG A 357 9.78 -34.69 13.28
N ASP A 358 9.06 -35.35 14.18
CA ASP A 358 7.63 -35.60 14.01
C ASP A 358 6.82 -34.29 14.10
N TYR A 359 7.26 -33.32 14.90
CA TYR A 359 6.69 -31.97 14.95
C TYR A 359 6.95 -31.17 13.67
N LEU A 360 8.18 -31.21 13.14
CA LEU A 360 8.55 -30.47 11.93
C LEU A 360 8.02 -31.11 10.64
N ALA A 361 7.66 -32.39 10.66
CA ALA A 361 7.15 -33.10 9.48
C ALA A 361 5.95 -32.38 8.83
N ARG A 362 5.00 -31.89 9.63
CA ARG A 362 3.81 -31.19 9.09
C ARG A 362 4.18 -29.85 8.41
N PRO A 363 4.86 -28.90 9.08
CA PRO A 363 5.38 -27.69 8.42
C PRO A 363 6.18 -27.96 7.14
N VAL A 364 7.10 -28.93 7.17
CA VAL A 364 7.94 -29.27 6.01
C VAL A 364 7.08 -29.77 4.86
N VAL A 365 6.10 -30.63 5.12
CA VAL A 365 5.17 -31.10 4.08
C VAL A 365 4.31 -29.95 3.54
N TRP A 366 3.75 -29.08 4.37
CA TRP A 366 2.97 -27.94 3.88
C TRP A 366 3.80 -26.97 3.04
N VAL A 367 5.03 -26.66 3.46
CA VAL A 367 5.95 -25.80 2.69
C VAL A 367 6.35 -26.44 1.37
N GLY A 368 6.79 -27.70 1.40
CA GLY A 368 7.20 -28.42 0.19
C GLY A 368 6.04 -28.63 -0.79
N PHE A 369 4.91 -29.14 -0.29
CA PHE A 369 3.71 -29.35 -1.10
C PHE A 369 3.16 -28.03 -1.66
N GLY A 370 3.03 -27.00 -0.81
CA GLY A 370 2.52 -25.70 -1.27
C GLY A 370 3.41 -25.09 -2.35
N THR A 371 4.72 -25.07 -2.13
CA THR A 371 5.67 -24.55 -3.13
C THR A 371 5.60 -25.33 -4.44
N LEU A 372 5.53 -26.67 -4.37
CA LEU A 372 5.38 -27.52 -5.56
C LEU A 372 4.08 -27.21 -6.32
N ILE A 373 2.95 -27.10 -5.62
CA ILE A 373 1.66 -26.77 -6.25
C ILE A 373 1.68 -25.37 -6.90
N ALA A 374 2.36 -24.39 -6.30
CA ALA A 374 2.52 -23.07 -6.91
C ALA A 374 3.30 -23.14 -8.23
N PHE A 375 4.43 -23.87 -8.27
CA PHE A 375 5.19 -24.08 -9.50
C PHE A 375 4.38 -24.86 -10.56
N LEU A 376 3.66 -25.91 -10.16
CA LEU A 376 2.80 -26.67 -11.07
C LEU A 376 1.67 -25.80 -11.64
N SER A 377 1.03 -24.97 -10.81
CA SER A 377 -0.01 -24.03 -11.24
C SER A 377 0.54 -23.03 -12.26
N GLN A 378 1.74 -22.48 -12.00
CA GLN A 378 2.40 -21.63 -12.98
C GLN A 378 2.69 -22.40 -14.27
N ALA A 379 3.28 -23.59 -14.21
CA ALA A 379 3.59 -24.38 -15.40
C ALA A 379 2.33 -24.68 -16.24
N VAL A 380 1.21 -25.03 -15.60
CA VAL A 380 -0.09 -25.20 -16.26
C VAL A 380 -0.55 -23.90 -16.91
N PHE A 381 -0.38 -22.76 -16.23
CA PHE A 381 -0.69 -21.46 -16.81
C PHE A 381 0.17 -21.15 -18.04
N ILE A 382 1.49 -21.44 -18.03
CA ILE A 382 2.36 -21.25 -19.20
C ILE A 382 1.84 -22.07 -20.39
N LEU A 383 1.59 -23.36 -20.17
CA LEU A 383 1.12 -24.27 -21.22
C LEU A 383 -0.25 -23.87 -21.78
N TRP A 384 -1.15 -23.38 -20.93
CA TRP A 384 -2.49 -22.98 -21.33
C TRP A 384 -2.53 -21.59 -21.98
N SER A 385 -1.70 -20.65 -21.52
CA SER A 385 -1.72 -19.26 -21.98
C SER A 385 -1.05 -19.04 -23.33
N GLY A 386 -0.19 -19.96 -23.78
CA GLY A 386 0.54 -19.84 -25.05
C GLY A 386 1.66 -18.79 -25.04
N ILE A 387 1.98 -18.23 -23.88
CA ILE A 387 3.02 -17.20 -23.72
C ILE A 387 4.40 -17.84 -23.72
N GLU A 388 5.38 -17.18 -24.33
CA GLU A 388 6.76 -17.64 -24.31
C GLU A 388 7.35 -17.62 -22.88
N SER A 389 8.05 -18.69 -22.52
CA SER A 389 8.65 -18.81 -21.17
C SER A 389 9.59 -17.65 -20.80
N LYS A 390 10.33 -17.11 -21.78
CA LYS A 390 11.27 -15.99 -21.58
C LYS A 390 10.56 -14.73 -21.11
N GLU A 391 9.36 -14.45 -21.63
CA GLU A 391 8.54 -13.30 -21.28
C GLU A 391 8.06 -13.37 -19.82
N ILE A 392 7.78 -14.57 -19.32
CA ILE A 392 7.38 -14.83 -17.93
C ILE A 392 8.59 -14.70 -16.98
N THR A 393 9.78 -15.07 -17.44
CA THR A 393 11.02 -14.95 -16.66
C THR A 393 11.70 -13.59 -16.79
N SER A 394 11.13 -12.65 -17.55
CA SER A 394 11.69 -11.30 -17.78
C SER A 394 12.11 -10.61 -16.49
N SER A 395 11.30 -10.71 -15.44
CA SER A 395 11.60 -10.13 -14.13
C SER A 395 12.82 -10.72 -13.42
N PHE A 396 13.43 -11.81 -13.91
CA PHE A 396 14.72 -12.35 -13.43
C PHE A 396 15.94 -11.80 -14.16
N MET A 397 15.74 -11.18 -15.32
CA MET A 397 16.83 -10.72 -16.19
C MET A 397 17.16 -9.23 -16.00
N SER A 398 16.31 -8.48 -15.31
CA SER A 398 16.46 -7.05 -15.09
C SER A 398 17.63 -6.70 -14.16
N ASP A 399 18.27 -5.56 -14.42
CA ASP A 399 19.41 -5.05 -13.64
C ASP A 399 19.09 -4.81 -12.16
N LEU A 400 20.11 -4.93 -11.30
CA LEU A 400 20.03 -4.67 -9.86
C LEU A 400 20.70 -3.33 -9.49
N LEU A 401 19.88 -2.36 -9.12
CA LEU A 401 20.23 -1.02 -8.64
C LEU A 401 20.41 -1.02 -7.11
N TRP A 402 21.60 -1.43 -6.65
CA TRP A 402 21.88 -1.61 -5.22
C TRP A 402 21.79 -0.33 -4.37
N ASP A 403 21.94 0.84 -4.99
CA ASP A 403 21.75 2.15 -4.36
C ASP A 403 20.33 2.34 -3.80
N ARG A 404 19.33 1.62 -4.33
CA ARG A 404 17.94 1.64 -3.86
C ARG A 404 17.78 1.23 -2.39
N TRP A 405 18.75 0.55 -1.80
CA TRP A 405 18.75 0.20 -0.38
C TRP A 405 18.77 1.40 0.54
N LEU A 406 19.47 2.47 0.16
CA LEU A 406 19.64 3.69 0.93
C LEU A 406 18.81 4.83 0.32
N PRO A 407 18.67 5.99 1.01
CA PRO A 407 17.97 7.16 0.47
C PRO A 407 18.43 7.50 -0.96
N ASN A 408 17.47 7.63 -1.86
CA ASN A 408 17.70 7.93 -3.28
C ASN A 408 16.52 8.72 -3.87
N ALA A 409 16.65 9.18 -5.11
CA ALA A 409 15.63 10.01 -5.76
C ALA A 409 14.28 9.30 -5.95
N THR A 410 14.28 7.99 -6.24
CA THR A 410 13.07 7.19 -6.49
C THR A 410 12.31 6.88 -5.20
N PHE A 411 13.02 6.61 -4.10
CA PHE A 411 12.43 6.44 -2.77
C PHE A 411 13.25 7.19 -1.72
N PRO A 412 12.80 8.39 -1.27
CA PRO A 412 13.59 9.27 -0.39
C PRO A 412 14.04 8.64 0.94
N LEU A 413 13.31 7.65 1.47
CA LEU A 413 13.73 6.93 2.68
C LEU A 413 14.73 5.80 2.40
N GLY A 414 14.79 5.29 1.16
CA GLY A 414 15.46 4.04 0.83
C GLY A 414 14.72 2.81 1.36
N ILE A 415 14.99 1.65 0.78
CA ILE A 415 14.31 0.40 1.16
C ILE A 415 14.67 -0.03 2.60
N LEU A 416 15.96 -0.02 2.96
CA LEU A 416 16.42 -0.51 4.27
C LEU A 416 15.94 0.37 5.43
N PRO A 417 16.12 1.71 5.41
CA PRO A 417 15.61 2.54 6.50
C PRO A 417 14.09 2.46 6.65
N ALA A 418 13.36 2.45 5.52
CA ALA A 418 11.90 2.36 5.54
C ALA A 418 11.40 1.02 6.12
N ILE A 419 11.96 -0.13 5.71
CA ILE A 419 11.50 -1.41 6.24
C ILE A 419 11.88 -1.59 7.71
N LEU A 420 13.04 -1.09 8.14
CA LEU A 420 13.43 -1.10 9.55
C LEU A 420 12.50 -0.23 10.40
N LEU A 421 12.11 0.95 9.91
CA LEU A 421 11.12 1.81 10.56
C LEU A 421 9.77 1.09 10.75
N VAL A 422 9.25 0.47 9.70
CA VAL A 422 7.99 -0.29 9.74
C VAL A 422 8.08 -1.52 10.65
N SER A 423 9.24 -2.18 10.68
CA SER A 423 9.41 -3.44 11.40
C SER A 423 9.78 -3.28 12.87
N ALA A 424 10.46 -2.20 13.25
CA ALA A 424 11.16 -2.11 14.53
C ALA A 424 10.25 -2.33 15.75
N ALA A 425 9.04 -1.73 15.76
CA ALA A 425 8.09 -1.94 16.85
C ALA A 425 7.70 -3.43 16.97
N LEU A 426 7.38 -4.06 15.84
CA LEU A 426 6.90 -5.44 15.78
C LEU A 426 8.03 -6.44 16.08
N LEU A 427 9.25 -6.19 15.62
CA LEU A 427 10.42 -7.01 15.96
C LEU A 427 10.74 -6.94 17.46
N LEU A 428 10.61 -5.78 18.10
CA LEU A 428 10.74 -5.66 19.55
C LEU A 428 9.63 -6.42 20.29
N LEU A 429 8.39 -6.40 19.77
CA LEU A 429 7.30 -7.23 20.29
C LEU A 429 7.65 -8.71 20.20
N LEU A 430 8.09 -9.17 19.04
CA LEU A 430 8.48 -10.57 18.82
C LEU A 430 9.64 -10.99 19.72
N TRP A 431 10.69 -10.17 19.82
CA TRP A 431 11.86 -10.47 20.65
C TRP A 431 11.50 -10.67 22.13
N ARG A 432 10.53 -9.92 22.66
CA ARG A 432 10.05 -10.08 24.04
C ARG A 432 9.04 -11.21 24.16
N GLY A 433 8.09 -11.28 23.24
CA GLY A 433 6.94 -12.18 23.30
C GLY A 433 7.19 -13.60 22.80
N LEU A 434 8.33 -13.88 22.16
CA LEU A 434 8.74 -15.23 21.81
C LEU A 434 9.71 -15.84 22.83
N ARG A 435 10.13 -15.09 23.86
CA ARG A 435 10.97 -15.64 24.95
C ARG A 435 10.25 -16.79 25.66
N GLY A 436 11.03 -17.82 26.01
CA GLY A 436 10.51 -19.04 26.65
C GLY A 436 9.84 -20.04 25.70
N LEU A 437 9.72 -19.73 24.40
CA LEU A 437 9.37 -20.74 23.41
C LEU A 437 10.55 -21.69 23.16
N HIS A 438 10.24 -22.94 22.82
CA HIS A 438 11.26 -23.90 22.41
C HIS A 438 12.08 -23.38 21.23
N ALA A 439 13.41 -23.60 21.25
CA ALA A 439 14.35 -23.06 20.28
C ALA A 439 13.97 -23.38 18.82
N VAL A 440 13.49 -24.59 18.55
CA VAL A 440 12.99 -24.99 17.20
C VAL A 440 11.89 -24.07 16.68
N ARG A 441 10.93 -23.66 17.53
CA ARG A 441 9.85 -22.75 17.13
C ARG A 441 10.38 -21.34 16.90
N GLN A 442 11.28 -20.86 17.77
CA GLN A 442 11.91 -19.54 17.63
C GLN A 442 12.75 -19.46 16.34
N LEU A 443 13.61 -20.45 16.12
CA LEU A 443 14.46 -20.54 14.91
C LEU A 443 13.61 -20.71 13.66
N GLY A 444 12.53 -21.50 13.72
CA GLY A 444 11.59 -21.64 12.61
C GLY A 444 10.93 -20.31 12.24
N LEU A 445 10.36 -19.59 13.21
CA LEU A 445 9.75 -18.27 12.97
C LEU A 445 10.78 -17.24 12.48
N ALA A 446 11.97 -17.21 13.09
CA ALA A 446 13.05 -16.31 12.71
C ALA A 446 13.56 -16.60 11.29
N ALA A 447 13.74 -17.87 10.93
CA ALA A 447 14.20 -18.27 9.59
C ALA A 447 13.18 -17.88 8.51
N ILE A 448 11.89 -18.10 8.76
CA ILE A 448 10.83 -17.70 7.82
C ILE A 448 10.84 -16.18 7.60
N LEU A 449 10.87 -15.40 8.68
CA LEU A 449 10.93 -13.93 8.58
C LEU A 449 12.22 -13.47 7.88
N PHE A 450 13.37 -14.08 8.20
CA PHE A 450 14.65 -13.72 7.61
C PHE A 450 14.68 -13.98 6.11
N VAL A 451 14.26 -15.17 5.64
CA VAL A 451 14.26 -15.51 4.21
C VAL A 451 13.36 -14.56 3.42
N LEU A 452 12.16 -14.26 3.93
CA LEU A 452 11.23 -13.33 3.27
C LEU A 452 11.77 -11.88 3.27
N PHE A 453 12.41 -11.46 4.37
CA PHE A 453 13.07 -10.15 4.46
C PHE A 453 14.20 -10.03 3.42
N SER A 454 15.13 -10.98 3.42
CA SER A 454 16.29 -10.97 2.52
C SER A 454 15.86 -11.02 1.04
N GLY A 455 14.91 -11.91 0.70
CA GLY A 455 14.37 -11.99 -0.65
C GLY A 455 13.71 -10.68 -1.09
N GLY A 456 12.87 -10.10 -0.23
CA GLY A 456 12.19 -8.84 -0.53
C GLY A 456 13.15 -7.65 -0.68
N VAL A 457 14.19 -7.58 0.15
CA VAL A 457 15.24 -6.54 0.08
C VAL A 457 16.03 -6.62 -1.23
N ILE A 458 16.38 -7.84 -1.68
CA ILE A 458 17.10 -8.06 -2.94
C ILE A 458 16.20 -7.73 -4.14
N VAL A 459 14.96 -8.22 -4.16
CA VAL A 459 14.04 -7.94 -5.28
C VAL A 459 13.70 -6.45 -5.37
N SER A 460 13.73 -5.72 -4.26
CA SER A 460 13.52 -4.27 -4.25
C SER A 460 14.59 -3.46 -4.99
N THR A 461 15.76 -4.02 -5.30
CA THR A 461 16.79 -3.31 -6.08
C THR A 461 16.64 -3.49 -7.58
N LYS A 462 15.74 -4.36 -8.06
CA LYS A 462 15.53 -4.51 -9.51
C LYS A 462 15.08 -3.20 -10.13
N ILE A 463 15.58 -2.89 -11.33
CA ILE A 463 15.07 -1.79 -12.15
C ILE A 463 13.55 -1.98 -12.38
N GLY A 464 12.77 -0.91 -12.26
CA GLY A 464 11.31 -0.95 -12.16
C GLY A 464 10.77 -1.19 -10.73
N GLY A 465 11.65 -1.51 -9.77
CA GLY A 465 11.37 -1.68 -8.36
C GLY A 465 11.81 -0.50 -7.48
N GLY A 466 11.92 -0.73 -6.17
CA GLY A 466 12.59 0.19 -5.25
C GLY A 466 11.84 1.48 -4.86
N SER A 467 10.70 1.79 -5.48
CA SER A 467 9.93 3.02 -5.22
C SER A 467 9.09 3.03 -3.95
N ASN A 468 8.88 1.86 -3.34
CA ASN A 468 8.19 1.68 -2.07
C ASN A 468 8.45 0.25 -1.54
N LEU A 469 7.75 -0.15 -0.47
CA LEU A 469 7.94 -1.45 0.20
C LEU A 469 7.13 -2.62 -0.39
N HIS A 470 6.56 -2.53 -1.60
CA HIS A 470 5.68 -3.57 -2.14
C HIS A 470 6.35 -4.93 -2.36
N ASN A 471 7.66 -4.97 -2.62
CA ASN A 471 8.41 -6.23 -2.76
C ASN A 471 8.68 -6.93 -1.42
N LEU A 472 8.38 -6.27 -0.30
CA LEU A 472 8.44 -6.80 1.06
C LEU A 472 7.06 -7.21 1.59
N ASP A 473 6.05 -7.26 0.72
CA ASP A 473 4.66 -7.60 1.06
C ASP A 473 4.53 -8.94 1.82
N ALA A 474 5.20 -9.98 1.37
CA ALA A 474 5.22 -11.30 2.01
C ALA A 474 5.80 -11.26 3.44
N TYR A 475 6.95 -10.58 3.60
CA TYR A 475 7.58 -10.37 4.90
C TYR A 475 6.68 -9.55 5.84
N LEU A 476 6.09 -8.46 5.34
CA LEU A 476 5.19 -7.60 6.12
C LEU A 476 3.96 -8.35 6.61
N VAL A 477 3.34 -9.18 5.76
CA VAL A 477 2.20 -10.02 6.17
C VAL A 477 2.62 -11.00 7.27
N MET A 478 3.77 -11.67 7.13
CA MET A 478 4.25 -12.62 8.14
C MET A 478 4.62 -11.95 9.46
N LEU A 479 5.26 -10.78 9.40
CA LEU A 479 5.57 -9.97 10.58
C LEU A 479 4.30 -9.52 11.29
N TRP A 480 3.32 -9.03 10.53
CA TRP A 480 2.01 -8.61 11.04
C TRP A 480 1.27 -9.75 11.74
N VAL A 481 1.20 -10.92 11.13
CA VAL A 481 0.54 -12.10 11.71
C VAL A 481 1.25 -12.52 13.00
N THR A 482 2.55 -12.75 12.94
CA THR A 482 3.32 -13.26 14.09
C THR A 482 3.27 -12.28 15.26
N SER A 483 3.41 -10.98 14.99
CA SER A 483 3.35 -9.95 16.04
C SER A 483 1.96 -9.77 16.62
N SER A 484 0.90 -9.95 15.83
CA SER A 484 -0.48 -9.94 16.32
C SER A 484 -0.73 -11.09 17.30
N TYR A 485 -0.28 -12.31 16.98
CA TYR A 485 -0.38 -13.45 17.91
C TYR A 485 0.34 -13.19 19.23
N VAL A 486 1.54 -12.60 19.17
CA VAL A 486 2.29 -12.20 20.36
C VAL A 486 1.55 -11.12 21.15
N PHE A 487 1.08 -10.06 20.49
CA PHE A 487 0.42 -8.93 21.14
C PHE A 487 -0.86 -9.37 21.88
N PHE A 488 -1.66 -10.26 21.26
CA PHE A 488 -2.87 -10.81 21.88
C PHE A 488 -2.61 -12.02 22.79
N SER A 489 -1.35 -12.38 23.06
CA SER A 489 -0.97 -13.52 23.90
C SER A 489 -1.61 -14.84 23.44
N LYS A 490 -1.74 -15.03 22.13
CA LYS A 490 -2.34 -16.22 21.49
C LYS A 490 -1.30 -17.27 21.08
N VAL A 491 -0.05 -17.08 21.49
CA VAL A 491 1.03 -18.06 21.27
C VAL A 491 0.91 -19.18 22.31
N GLN A 492 0.75 -20.43 21.86
CA GLN A 492 0.64 -21.59 22.73
C GLN A 492 1.99 -21.88 23.43
N ARG A 493 1.95 -22.13 24.75
CA ARG A 493 3.14 -22.43 25.58
C ARG A 493 2.85 -23.53 26.61
N THR A 494 3.86 -24.36 26.92
CA THR A 494 3.88 -25.31 28.03
C THR A 494 4.96 -24.91 29.02
N GLY A 495 4.55 -24.49 30.22
CA GLY A 495 5.43 -24.03 31.30
C GLY A 495 4.88 -22.78 32.00
N PRO A 496 5.40 -22.43 33.19
CA PRO A 496 5.02 -21.18 33.84
C PRO A 496 5.34 -20.00 32.93
N VAL A 497 4.38 -19.08 32.79
CA VAL A 497 4.59 -17.84 32.04
C VAL A 497 5.72 -17.07 32.73
N VAL A 498 6.86 -16.94 32.05
CA VAL A 498 8.01 -16.21 32.60
C VAL A 498 7.60 -14.75 32.86
N GLU A 499 7.72 -14.28 34.10
CA GLU A 499 7.57 -12.86 34.44
C GLU A 499 8.53 -12.03 33.57
N GLY A 500 7.97 -11.24 32.66
CA GLY A 500 8.73 -10.54 31.60
C GLY A 500 8.11 -10.67 30.21
N THR A 501 7.15 -11.59 30.02
CA THR A 501 6.26 -11.65 28.85
C THR A 501 5.10 -10.65 28.95
N VAL A 502 5.18 -9.74 29.93
CA VAL A 502 4.23 -8.67 30.23
C VAL A 502 4.09 -7.75 29.02
N LEU A 503 2.85 -7.30 28.80
CA LEU A 503 2.41 -6.38 27.75
C LEU A 503 3.49 -5.35 27.39
N PRO A 504 3.67 -5.06 26.09
CA PRO A 504 4.71 -4.15 25.64
C PRO A 504 4.64 -2.80 26.34
N ALA A 505 5.80 -2.22 26.64
CA ALA A 505 5.89 -0.87 27.16
C ALA A 505 5.09 0.08 26.25
N TRP A 506 4.38 1.05 26.82
CA TRP A 506 3.56 2.00 26.07
C TRP A 506 4.31 2.64 24.89
N GLY A 507 5.62 2.87 25.02
CA GLY A 507 6.45 3.36 23.91
C GLY A 507 6.44 2.45 22.67
N VAL A 508 6.46 1.13 22.83
CA VAL A 508 6.42 0.17 21.71
C VAL A 508 5.03 0.16 21.06
N ILE A 509 3.97 0.23 21.85
CA ILE A 509 2.59 0.31 21.33
C ILE A 509 2.39 1.62 20.56
N SER A 510 2.79 2.75 21.16
CA SER A 510 2.70 4.06 20.50
C SER A 510 3.47 4.06 19.19
N PHE A 511 4.69 3.52 19.16
CA PHE A 511 5.48 3.44 17.94
C PHE A 511 4.81 2.55 16.87
N ALA A 512 4.30 1.37 17.23
CA ALA A 512 3.58 0.48 16.32
C ALA A 512 2.31 1.11 15.73
N VAL A 513 1.63 1.97 16.49
CA VAL A 513 0.40 2.68 16.08
C VAL A 513 0.71 3.92 15.23
N CYS A 514 1.80 4.63 15.54
CA CYS A 514 2.17 5.86 14.83
C CYS A 514 2.60 5.58 13.40
N VAL A 515 3.50 4.61 13.18
CA VAL A 515 4.18 4.43 11.89
C VAL A 515 3.23 4.23 10.70
N PRO A 516 2.20 3.36 10.74
CA PRO A 516 1.29 3.18 9.60
C PRO A 516 0.57 4.46 9.19
N VAL A 517 0.19 5.31 10.15
CA VAL A 517 -0.49 6.58 9.87
C VAL A 517 0.47 7.61 9.28
N LEU A 518 1.75 7.63 9.68
CA LEU A 518 2.75 8.51 9.07
C LEU A 518 2.91 8.23 7.57
N PHE A 519 2.92 6.96 7.16
CA PHE A 519 2.93 6.59 5.74
C PHE A 519 1.66 7.05 5.00
N VAL A 520 0.51 6.98 5.67
CA VAL A 520 -0.77 7.45 5.11
C VAL A 520 -0.78 8.97 4.92
N ILE A 521 -0.29 9.76 5.88
CA ILE A 521 -0.20 11.23 5.77
C ILE A 521 0.61 11.65 4.54
N ASN A 522 1.66 10.91 4.21
CA ASN A 522 2.50 11.15 3.04
C ASN A 522 1.85 10.72 1.70
N SER A 523 0.70 10.06 1.73
CA SER A 523 0.01 9.59 0.53
C SER A 523 -1.02 10.60 0.01
N GLY A 524 -1.37 10.48 -1.27
CA GLY A 524 -2.39 11.31 -1.93
C GLY A 524 -1.98 12.77 -2.12
N GLY A 525 -2.89 13.53 -2.73
CA GLY A 525 -2.71 14.95 -2.97
C GLY A 525 -3.54 15.43 -4.15
N TYR A 526 -3.54 16.74 -4.36
CA TYR A 526 -4.23 17.34 -5.50
C TYR A 526 -3.59 16.91 -6.82
N ASN A 527 -4.38 16.22 -7.65
CA ASN A 527 -4.05 15.89 -9.03
C ASN A 527 -5.07 16.56 -9.96
N PRO A 528 -4.76 17.72 -10.57
CA PRO A 528 -5.70 18.42 -11.43
C PRO A 528 -5.97 17.62 -12.70
N LEU A 529 -7.22 17.26 -12.92
CA LEU A 529 -7.68 16.80 -14.24
C LEU A 529 -8.05 18.01 -15.10
N PRO A 530 -7.80 17.96 -16.42
CA PRO A 530 -8.29 18.97 -17.35
C PRO A 530 -9.80 19.14 -17.28
N ASP A 531 -10.29 20.33 -17.64
CA ASP A 531 -11.72 20.62 -17.66
C ASP A 531 -12.44 19.77 -18.72
N LYS A 532 -13.76 19.65 -18.56
CA LYS A 532 -14.60 18.82 -19.43
C LYS A 532 -14.56 19.27 -20.89
N GLY A 533 -14.55 20.58 -21.17
CA GLY A 533 -14.53 21.10 -22.53
C GLY A 533 -13.23 20.79 -23.26
N THR A 534 -12.08 20.98 -22.60
CA THR A 534 -10.77 20.60 -23.14
C THR A 534 -10.69 19.08 -23.37
N THR A 535 -11.26 18.29 -22.47
CA THR A 535 -11.30 16.82 -22.55
C THR A 535 -12.12 16.36 -23.76
N GLU A 536 -13.34 16.86 -23.93
CA GLU A 536 -14.23 16.54 -25.05
C GLU A 536 -13.62 16.96 -26.39
N LYS A 537 -13.03 18.15 -26.46
CA LYS A 537 -12.33 18.62 -27.67
C LYS A 537 -11.15 17.71 -28.03
N THR A 538 -10.37 17.28 -27.03
CA THR A 538 -9.24 16.38 -27.26
C THR A 538 -9.72 15.03 -27.77
N LEU A 539 -10.75 14.46 -27.15
CA LEU A 539 -11.32 13.19 -27.58
C LEU A 539 -11.89 13.26 -29.00
N ALA A 540 -12.60 14.33 -29.34
CA ALA A 540 -13.12 14.54 -30.70
C ALA A 540 -12.01 14.67 -31.75
N THR A 541 -10.94 15.39 -31.42
CA THR A 541 -9.77 15.53 -32.31
C THR A 541 -9.08 14.18 -32.51
N LEU A 542 -8.84 13.45 -31.42
CA LEU A 542 -8.23 12.12 -31.45
C LEU A 542 -9.08 11.13 -32.26
N SER A 543 -10.40 11.11 -32.04
CA SER A 543 -11.33 10.28 -32.82
C SER A 543 -11.20 10.58 -34.31
N GLY A 544 -11.28 11.84 -34.72
CA GLY A 544 -11.20 12.21 -36.13
C GLY A 544 -9.88 11.78 -36.80
N MET A 545 -8.75 11.87 -36.09
CA MET A 545 -7.45 11.40 -36.60
C MET A 545 -7.43 9.87 -36.75
N VAL A 546 -7.89 9.15 -35.73
CA VAL A 546 -7.89 7.68 -35.71
C VAL A 546 -8.86 7.13 -36.74
N ASP A 547 -10.07 7.67 -36.83
CA ASP A 547 -11.08 7.29 -37.82
C ASP A 547 -10.55 7.47 -39.25
N SER A 548 -9.87 8.59 -39.51
CA SER A 548 -9.25 8.85 -40.81
C SER A 548 -8.15 7.82 -41.15
N ALA A 549 -7.29 7.48 -40.18
CA ALA A 549 -6.22 6.50 -40.37
C ALA A 549 -6.78 5.08 -40.63
N VAL A 550 -7.80 4.67 -39.87
CA VAL A 550 -8.44 3.36 -40.02
C VAL A 550 -9.21 3.27 -41.33
N GLN A 551 -9.93 4.32 -41.74
CA GLN A 551 -10.65 4.37 -43.03
C GLN A 551 -9.69 4.29 -44.23
N ALA A 552 -8.47 4.80 -44.10
CA ALA A 552 -7.40 4.65 -45.09
C ALA A 552 -6.75 3.24 -45.09
N GLY A 553 -7.21 2.33 -44.23
CA GLY A 553 -6.67 0.97 -44.08
C GLY A 553 -5.41 0.87 -43.21
N GLY A 554 -5.07 1.93 -42.47
CA GLY A 554 -3.90 1.96 -41.60
C GLY A 554 -4.15 1.34 -40.21
N GLU A 555 -3.12 0.70 -39.64
CA GLU A 555 -3.15 0.22 -38.26
C GLU A 555 -2.83 1.34 -37.27
N VAL A 556 -3.53 1.37 -36.13
CA VAL A 556 -3.34 2.38 -35.09
C VAL A 556 -2.88 1.71 -33.80
N LEU A 557 -1.63 1.98 -33.40
CA LEU A 557 -1.07 1.46 -32.17
C LEU A 557 -1.44 2.36 -30.98
N PHE A 558 -2.32 1.87 -30.12
CA PHE A 558 -2.50 2.42 -28.77
C PHE A 558 -1.41 1.86 -27.85
N MET A 559 -0.25 2.53 -27.79
CA MET A 559 0.79 2.18 -26.83
C MET A 559 0.34 2.56 -25.41
N SER A 560 -0.26 3.74 -25.25
CA SER A 560 -1.03 4.14 -24.07
C SER A 560 -2.52 4.31 -24.40
N GLU A 561 -3.34 4.65 -23.40
CA GLU A 561 -4.78 4.91 -23.56
C GLU A 561 -5.62 3.76 -24.15
N ARG A 562 -5.17 2.49 -24.05
CA ARG A 562 -5.90 1.31 -24.58
C ARG A 562 -7.30 1.12 -24.03
N GLN A 563 -7.59 1.69 -22.86
CA GLN A 563 -8.94 1.65 -22.31
C GLN A 563 -9.96 2.36 -23.21
N LEU A 564 -9.53 3.31 -24.07
CA LEU A 564 -10.40 3.96 -25.05
C LEU A 564 -10.98 2.97 -26.07
N VAL A 565 -10.17 1.98 -26.49
CA VAL A 565 -10.62 0.87 -27.34
C VAL A 565 -11.43 -0.12 -26.50
N THR A 566 -10.92 -0.51 -25.34
CA THR A 566 -11.52 -1.52 -24.44
C THR A 566 -12.97 -1.18 -24.03
N PHE A 567 -13.24 0.09 -23.76
CA PHE A 567 -14.57 0.56 -23.33
C PHE A 567 -15.36 1.19 -24.48
N ASN A 568 -14.96 0.96 -25.73
CA ASN A 568 -15.63 1.47 -26.93
C ASN A 568 -15.87 3.00 -26.86
N THR A 569 -14.94 3.73 -26.25
CA THR A 569 -14.95 5.20 -26.21
C THR A 569 -14.57 5.77 -27.57
N LEU A 570 -13.70 5.06 -28.29
CA LEU A 570 -13.43 5.27 -29.70
C LEU A 570 -13.88 4.00 -30.47
N PRO A 571 -15.07 4.00 -31.08
CA PRO A 571 -15.66 2.80 -31.65
C PRO A 571 -15.02 2.42 -33.00
N GLY A 572 -15.04 1.13 -33.33
CA GLY A 572 -14.63 0.64 -34.66
C GLY A 572 -13.12 0.56 -34.90
N ILE A 573 -12.31 0.68 -33.84
CA ILE A 573 -10.84 0.56 -33.93
C ILE A 573 -10.42 -0.89 -33.72
N PRO A 574 -9.73 -1.52 -34.69
CA PRO A 574 -9.10 -2.82 -34.49
C PRO A 574 -8.00 -2.76 -33.42
N LEU A 575 -7.96 -3.74 -32.51
CA LEU A 575 -6.93 -3.80 -31.49
C LEU A 575 -5.60 -4.30 -32.08
N VAL A 576 -4.53 -3.51 -31.91
CA VAL A 576 -3.15 -4.00 -31.97
C VAL A 576 -2.79 -4.54 -30.59
N ASP A 577 -2.59 -5.85 -30.48
CA ASP A 577 -2.41 -6.56 -29.21
C ASP A 577 -0.99 -6.37 -28.61
N LYS A 578 0.05 -6.28 -29.44
CA LYS A 578 1.44 -6.05 -28.99
C LYS A 578 1.76 -4.59 -28.67
N TYR A 579 2.87 -4.37 -27.97
CA TYR A 579 3.46 -3.06 -27.64
C TYR A 579 2.62 -2.18 -26.70
N GLU A 580 1.90 -2.78 -25.77
CA GLU A 580 1.31 -2.05 -24.64
C GLU A 580 2.42 -1.47 -23.77
N LYS A 581 2.28 -0.21 -23.34
CA LYS A 581 3.30 0.56 -22.62
C LYS A 581 3.97 -0.19 -21.46
N VAL A 582 3.21 -0.71 -20.50
CA VAL A 582 3.79 -1.34 -19.29
C VAL A 582 4.54 -2.62 -19.66
N TYR A 583 4.02 -3.37 -20.63
CA TYR A 583 4.68 -4.58 -21.09
C TYR A 583 5.93 -4.32 -21.93
N LEU A 584 5.85 -3.39 -22.88
CA LEU A 584 7.02 -2.96 -23.65
C LEU A 584 8.12 -2.38 -22.73
N MET A 585 7.73 -1.66 -21.68
CA MET A 585 8.66 -1.19 -20.65
C MET A 585 9.32 -2.36 -19.89
N GLU A 586 8.56 -3.38 -19.48
CA GLU A 586 9.15 -4.58 -18.85
C GLU A 586 10.13 -5.28 -19.79
N MET A 587 9.77 -5.44 -21.06
CA MET A 587 10.64 -6.06 -22.07
C MET A 587 11.90 -5.22 -22.33
N ALA A 588 11.76 -3.89 -22.34
CA ALA A 588 12.88 -2.97 -22.43
C ALA A 588 13.81 -3.09 -21.22
N MET A 589 13.29 -3.04 -20.00
CA MET A 589 14.07 -3.16 -18.76
C MET A 589 14.72 -4.54 -18.58
N ALA A 590 14.05 -5.61 -19.04
CA ALA A 590 14.59 -6.96 -19.02
C ALA A 590 15.62 -7.26 -20.13
N GLY A 591 15.77 -6.34 -21.10
CA GLY A 591 16.66 -6.56 -22.24
C GLY A 591 16.22 -7.71 -23.14
N ASN A 592 14.91 -7.90 -23.31
CA ASN A 592 14.37 -8.97 -24.16
C ASN A 592 14.58 -8.63 -25.65
N ALA A 593 15.73 -9.02 -26.18
CA ALA A 593 16.12 -8.74 -27.56
C ALA A 593 15.14 -9.31 -28.60
N ASP A 594 14.56 -10.48 -28.36
CA ASP A 594 13.62 -11.11 -29.29
C ASP A 594 12.38 -10.23 -29.48
N TYR A 595 11.77 -9.79 -28.37
CA TYR A 595 10.60 -8.90 -28.38
C TYR A 595 10.93 -7.49 -28.94
N LEU A 596 12.07 -6.93 -28.54
CA LEU A 596 12.49 -5.59 -28.99
C LEU A 596 12.84 -5.56 -30.49
N ASN A 597 13.47 -6.61 -31.02
CA ASN A 597 13.76 -6.69 -32.45
C ASN A 597 12.49 -6.78 -33.30
N GLU A 598 11.46 -7.49 -32.83
CA GLU A 598 10.14 -7.49 -33.48
C GLU A 598 9.53 -6.08 -33.49
N TYR A 599 9.57 -5.41 -32.34
CA TYR A 599 9.12 -4.02 -32.20
C TYR A 599 9.85 -3.08 -33.18
N TYR A 600 11.18 -3.15 -33.23
CA TYR A 600 11.98 -2.33 -34.13
C TYR A 600 11.67 -2.61 -35.60
N ALA A 601 11.48 -3.87 -35.98
CA ALA A 601 11.11 -4.23 -37.33
C ALA A 601 9.75 -3.64 -37.73
N ASP A 602 8.75 -3.68 -36.85
CA ASP A 602 7.43 -3.10 -37.09
C ASP A 602 7.46 -1.57 -37.21
N ILE A 603 8.22 -0.90 -36.36
CA ILE A 603 8.45 0.55 -36.43
C ILE A 603 9.17 0.92 -37.72
N GLN A 604 10.27 0.24 -38.07
CA GLN A 604 11.06 0.51 -39.29
C GLN A 604 10.26 0.27 -40.58
N ARG A 605 9.34 -0.70 -40.57
CA ARG A 605 8.40 -0.94 -41.70
C ARG A 605 7.28 0.09 -41.79
N ARG A 606 7.23 1.07 -40.88
CA ARG A 606 6.15 2.07 -40.78
C ARG A 606 4.77 1.40 -40.67
N ARG A 607 4.68 0.26 -39.97
CA ARG A 607 3.45 -0.56 -39.87
C ARG A 607 2.26 0.25 -39.37
N PHE A 608 2.47 1.11 -38.39
CA PHE A 608 1.41 1.90 -37.77
C PHE A 608 1.24 3.22 -38.52
N ALA A 609 0.01 3.53 -38.94
CA ALA A 609 -0.35 4.83 -39.48
C ALA A 609 -0.35 5.89 -38.37
N LEU A 610 -0.75 5.53 -37.16
CA LEU A 610 -0.66 6.36 -35.96
C LEU A 610 -0.19 5.56 -34.75
N ILE A 611 0.60 6.19 -33.89
CA ILE A 611 0.96 5.69 -32.56
C ILE A 611 0.44 6.69 -31.52
N ILE A 612 -0.38 6.20 -30.58
CA ILE A 612 -0.92 6.98 -29.47
C ILE A 612 -0.13 6.59 -28.22
N SER A 613 0.60 7.55 -27.66
CA SER A 613 1.50 7.33 -26.53
C SER A 613 1.43 8.47 -25.51
N ASP A 614 2.07 8.27 -24.36
CA ASP A 614 2.47 9.40 -23.52
C ASP A 614 3.55 10.22 -24.25
N PRO A 615 3.82 11.49 -23.89
CA PRO A 615 4.81 12.33 -24.58
C PRO A 615 6.20 11.69 -24.58
N MET A 616 6.74 11.47 -25.78
CA MET A 616 8.03 10.84 -26.02
C MET A 616 9.17 11.84 -25.84
N ARG A 617 9.60 12.03 -24.57
CA ARG A 617 10.71 12.93 -24.23
C ARG A 617 12.04 12.17 -24.28
N GLY A 618 12.87 12.43 -25.29
CA GLY A 618 14.19 11.81 -25.45
C GLY A 618 15.28 12.31 -24.50
N SER A 619 14.96 12.76 -23.29
CA SER A 619 15.96 13.25 -22.34
C SER A 619 16.35 12.17 -21.35
N ILE A 620 17.63 11.78 -21.36
CA ILE A 620 18.26 11.00 -20.30
C ILE A 620 18.22 11.80 -18.99
N LYS A 621 17.90 11.13 -17.88
CA LYS A 621 17.68 11.72 -16.55
C LYS A 621 18.74 11.30 -15.54
N GLY A 622 19.24 10.07 -15.65
CA GLY A 622 20.19 9.50 -14.69
C GLY A 622 19.60 9.30 -13.30
N ARG A 623 20.38 8.67 -12.42
CA ARG A 623 19.97 8.21 -11.07
C ARG A 623 19.47 9.28 -10.09
N GLU A 624 19.84 10.55 -10.30
CA GLU A 624 19.46 11.65 -9.41
C GLU A 624 18.00 12.10 -9.62
N TYR A 625 17.35 11.58 -10.66
CA TYR A 625 15.93 11.81 -10.95
C TYR A 625 15.08 10.61 -10.50
N PRO A 626 13.88 10.82 -9.92
CA PRO A 626 12.98 9.73 -9.60
C PRO A 626 12.62 8.90 -10.84
N PHE A 627 12.86 7.59 -10.79
CA PHE A 627 12.76 6.66 -11.93
C PHE A 627 13.64 7.04 -13.14
N GLY A 628 14.78 7.68 -12.90
CA GLY A 628 15.68 8.12 -13.96
C GLY A 628 16.28 6.98 -14.76
N GLU A 629 16.69 5.89 -14.10
CA GLU A 629 17.27 4.73 -14.79
C GLU A 629 16.23 3.99 -15.65
N GLU A 630 14.99 3.85 -15.16
CA GLU A 630 13.87 3.31 -15.94
C GLU A 630 13.55 4.20 -17.15
N ASN A 631 13.58 5.52 -16.97
CA ASN A 631 13.43 6.49 -18.05
C ASN A 631 14.53 6.31 -19.10
N ASP A 632 15.78 6.16 -18.68
CA ASP A 632 16.93 6.11 -19.60
C ASP A 632 16.85 4.87 -20.49
N VAL A 633 16.51 3.72 -19.91
CA VAL A 633 16.26 2.48 -20.68
C VAL A 633 15.08 2.65 -21.63
N TRP A 634 13.99 3.29 -21.20
CA TRP A 634 12.85 3.59 -22.07
C TRP A 634 13.22 4.53 -23.22
N VAL A 635 14.06 5.54 -22.95
CA VAL A 635 14.54 6.48 -23.96
C VAL A 635 15.34 5.74 -25.03
N GLU A 636 16.38 5.04 -24.61
CA GLU A 636 17.31 4.35 -25.51
C GLU A 636 16.62 3.22 -26.29
N ARG A 637 15.78 2.41 -25.62
CA ARG A 637 15.23 1.18 -26.21
C ARG A 637 13.88 1.36 -26.87
N VAL A 638 13.18 2.47 -26.67
CA VAL A 638 11.81 2.65 -27.22
C VAL A 638 11.62 4.02 -27.86
N ILE A 639 11.90 5.11 -27.14
CA ILE A 639 11.65 6.46 -27.66
C ILE A 639 12.55 6.75 -28.86
N GLU A 640 13.87 6.56 -28.74
CA GLU A 640 14.81 6.87 -29.82
C GLU A 640 14.51 6.08 -31.11
N PRO A 641 14.36 4.74 -31.08
CA PRO A 641 13.96 3.96 -32.26
C PRO A 641 12.62 4.41 -32.87
N THR A 642 11.65 4.79 -32.03
CA THR A 642 10.35 5.28 -32.53
C THR A 642 10.51 6.62 -33.24
N LEU A 643 11.16 7.58 -32.58
CA LEU A 643 11.32 8.94 -33.08
C LEU A 643 12.31 9.04 -34.24
N GLU A 644 13.09 8.01 -34.52
CA GLU A 644 13.87 7.90 -35.76
C GLU A 644 12.94 7.81 -36.98
N VAL A 645 11.85 7.06 -36.89
CA VAL A 645 10.94 6.74 -38.02
C VAL A 645 9.62 7.52 -37.96
N TYR A 646 9.16 7.87 -36.78
CA TYR A 646 7.90 8.58 -36.52
C TYR A 646 8.16 10.01 -36.00
N GLN A 647 7.18 10.89 -36.17
CA GLN A 647 7.22 12.27 -35.67
C GLN A 647 5.89 12.68 -35.03
N SER A 648 5.97 13.64 -34.11
CA SER A 648 4.80 14.24 -33.45
C SER A 648 3.90 14.94 -34.45
N GLN A 649 2.69 14.42 -34.62
CA GLN A 649 1.64 15.07 -35.39
C GLN A 649 0.85 16.02 -34.49
N VAL A 650 0.51 15.58 -33.27
CA VAL A 650 -0.21 16.38 -32.27
C VAL A 650 0.25 16.02 -30.86
N LEU A 651 0.50 17.04 -30.04
CA LEU A 651 0.78 16.89 -28.62
C LEU A 651 -0.34 17.54 -27.77
N PHE A 652 -1.18 16.73 -27.14
CA PHE A 652 -2.17 17.16 -26.17
C PHE A 652 -1.52 17.33 -24.79
N LYS A 653 -0.71 18.38 -24.63
CA LYS A 653 0.12 18.62 -23.43
C LYS A 653 -0.65 18.54 -22.11
N ASN A 654 -1.89 19.03 -22.07
CA ASN A 654 -2.72 19.02 -20.85
C ASN A 654 -3.29 17.63 -20.53
N MET A 655 -3.39 16.74 -21.52
CA MET A 655 -3.86 15.35 -21.32
C MET A 655 -2.69 14.38 -21.16
N GLY A 656 -1.46 14.81 -21.46
CA GLY A 656 -0.31 13.91 -21.48
C GLY A 656 -0.44 12.85 -22.57
N ILE A 657 -0.93 13.23 -23.75
CA ILE A 657 -1.10 12.34 -24.91
C ILE A 657 -0.37 12.93 -26.09
N GLU A 658 0.35 12.10 -26.81
CA GLU A 658 1.03 12.41 -28.07
C GLU A 658 0.55 11.44 -29.15
N VAL A 659 0.31 12.00 -30.33
CA VAL A 659 -0.04 11.23 -31.54
C VAL A 659 1.11 11.37 -32.52
N LEU A 660 1.71 10.25 -32.86
CA LEU A 660 2.84 10.15 -33.77
C LEU A 660 2.38 9.56 -35.11
N ALA A 661 2.94 10.05 -36.21
CA ALA A 661 2.74 9.51 -37.56
C ALA A 661 4.10 9.24 -38.22
N PRO A 662 4.19 8.34 -39.22
CA PRO A 662 5.45 8.13 -39.95
C PRO A 662 6.00 9.43 -40.52
N LYS A 663 7.32 9.59 -40.46
CA LYS A 663 8.00 10.68 -41.17
C LYS A 663 7.79 10.52 -42.68
N PRO A 664 7.69 11.63 -43.44
CA PRO A 664 7.61 11.58 -44.90
C PRO A 664 8.76 10.74 -45.48
#